data_AF-A0A514LKP3-F1
#
_entry.id   AF-A0A514LKP3-F1
#
_cell.length_a   1.000
_cell.length_b   1.000
_cell.length_c   1.000
_cell.angle_alpha   90.00
_cell.angle_beta   90.00
_cell.angle_gamma   90.00
#
_symmetry.space_group_name_H-M   'P 1'
#
loop_
_entity.id
_entity.type
_entity.pdbx_description
1 polymer ?
#
loop_
_entity_poly.entity_id
_entity_poly.type
_entity_poly.pdbx_seq_one_letter_code
_entity_poly.pdbx_strand_id
1 'polypeptide(L)'
;MSTSGGYEMKKGWQKNTWIKMTPFVFLLLMVPTNHLNAQDENEREETVDPVEAIEAMEEINEMEEEDEGAAMTIDDDYDPSDWIRYDDLLPELERMEEESDGELEVDVLGQSQQNRDIYSARIGSGDQVVLITSEIHGNEHFGTEALVPLLDTLATDDSEDVQQILDEITVVAVPKFNPDGAELVQRQNDITWDEVEENHPQIEGAEPAWNFNENLPGFDINRDFNADLDYEPQMVDLPGTTAHFGFFLTNESQILTDLYEDLKEEFGEVDSYVDLHQMGADNQIEGTDQDVTIALDYPALGPDENPRYDEYTEWDQDKSRRYALAAANGVNERAENDIEPGLARYVHHSTRDLPGQARHAFALNGTGTVLFEMPGQQPETPYDQETIDLIEDGLWGILDHMADGSIYDLDGDDFYDLPKYWPDTPDVSDPEQYATDFTDYEVGEAPNDWSPIWQGEEDQFTILDEPNRLQHMTESGVRGLTPDEVGDIYGDTQIFGLVRGEDIHETMFELGFHMSGSPDSENGIYADAQMPDAESDENSVRIMQRSEGSTETLDTAELPFTLEEDEWYRVVLQRQAEALQVKMWPDGEEEPDDWQITTTESTMFGGQAGISHSTPGMINDYAFIGVGVGGEEAPHAPDDHLEPEPPEDITANDLIEMIEQYDEAGEFSSDEAARALTAHMRSVSHYEDQGEAEKVIQHMEGFHDLLDQQFNDELVSENAYTTLQDAADQLIAQSGVLAFDAENSLEHIEHLSENIGVRYAGTDEEKEAADYIKNEFVNLGYPVELQEFDIDEEDEQRLDQLTIVSEDNEEVPLRSSLGSAETDEEGINADVVDAAYGEEGDFPDEVEGNIALIQRGESSFLDAATRASEAGAAGLIITDDTDDLRAFRPGLSDETVDIPVVGVTQDDGEMLRSEITEDGLTVNLNVQTMTDEISQNVIAVKEPEEDIEDPEIVYVTAHYDSVAFSPGANDNASGTAHILELARTMQDMSVDKEIRFIAFGYEEGGLNGSRYYLDELSQEEINQSAANFNFDMVGADWEKATSLNVNVVDGEPNTVWEYADAAADRLDNDALTLFERGASDHESFHDAGIDAANISWREPGTGELEPTYHTPYDTMEYISEERIQTHGELVSSAILDIAR
;
A
#
# COMPACT_ATOMS: atom_id res chain seq x y z
N MET A 1 51.37 -13.02 64.78
CA MET A 1 51.30 -14.49 64.98
C MET A 1 50.08 -14.95 64.22
N SER A 2 50.13 -15.78 63.18
CA SER A 2 51.27 -16.32 62.41
C SER A 2 50.75 -16.74 61.02
N THR A 3 51.15 -16.05 59.94
CA THR A 3 52.02 -16.57 58.84
C THR A 3 51.35 -17.53 57.83
N SER A 4 51.54 -17.43 56.51
CA SER A 4 52.31 -16.47 55.67
C SER A 4 52.30 -16.84 54.18
N GLY A 5 52.39 -15.84 53.28
CA GLY A 5 52.95 -15.94 51.91
C GLY A 5 51.95 -16.25 50.78
N GLY A 6 51.92 -15.57 49.63
CA GLY A 6 52.64 -14.36 49.18
C GLY A 6 53.79 -14.56 48.18
N TYR A 7 53.70 -13.89 47.02
CA TYR A 7 54.73 -13.54 46.01
C TYR A 7 54.15 -12.32 45.24
N GLU A 8 54.76 -11.13 45.04
CA GLU A 8 56.07 -10.72 44.45
C GLU A 8 56.24 -11.08 42.96
N MET A 9 56.73 -10.21 42.04
CA MET A 9 56.90 -8.75 42.02
C MET A 9 57.32 -8.24 40.61
N LYS A 10 56.86 -7.05 40.19
CA LYS A 10 57.39 -6.09 39.16
C LYS A 10 58.66 -6.41 38.33
N LYS A 11 58.59 -6.10 37.01
CA LYS A 11 59.58 -5.41 36.13
C LYS A 11 59.05 -5.36 34.68
N GLY A 12 59.24 -4.34 33.82
CA GLY A 12 59.78 -2.98 34.03
C GLY A 12 60.76 -2.50 32.95
N TRP A 13 60.39 -1.40 32.26
CA TRP A 13 61.21 -0.29 31.69
C TRP A 13 61.51 -0.16 30.16
N GLN A 14 60.99 0.97 29.64
CA GLN A 14 61.61 2.01 28.78
C GLN A 14 61.55 1.98 27.23
N LYS A 15 60.63 2.82 26.72
CA LYS A 15 60.82 3.98 25.81
C LYS A 15 62.03 4.02 24.86
N ASN A 16 61.73 4.36 23.60
CA ASN A 16 62.51 5.30 22.79
C ASN A 16 61.58 6.28 22.04
N THR A 17 62.13 7.37 21.53
CA THR A 17 61.41 8.52 20.91
C THR A 17 62.11 8.95 19.61
N TRP A 18 61.48 9.88 18.86
CA TRP A 18 62.04 10.91 17.94
C TRP A 18 61.72 10.84 16.42
N ILE A 19 60.74 11.68 16.01
CA ILE A 19 60.87 12.83 15.06
C ILE A 19 60.65 12.70 13.51
N LYS A 20 59.75 13.58 13.00
CA LYS A 20 59.71 14.36 11.71
C LYS A 20 59.30 13.79 10.33
N MET A 21 58.48 14.62 9.66
CA MET A 21 58.50 15.10 8.25
C MET A 21 57.81 14.31 7.10
N THR A 22 56.94 15.05 6.39
CA THR A 22 56.45 14.98 4.97
C THR A 22 57.58 14.90 3.91
N PRO A 23 57.37 14.79 2.56
CA PRO A 23 56.14 14.66 1.71
C PRO A 23 56.21 13.76 0.40
N PHE A 24 55.13 13.76 -0.43
CA PHE A 24 55.06 13.91 -1.94
C PHE A 24 55.24 12.74 -2.99
N VAL A 25 54.44 12.81 -4.10
CA VAL A 25 54.74 12.55 -5.57
C VAL A 25 54.31 11.21 -6.29
N PHE A 26 53.23 11.28 -7.11
CA PHE A 26 53.10 11.08 -8.61
C PHE A 26 53.16 9.72 -9.40
N LEU A 27 52.18 9.56 -10.33
CA LEU A 27 52.26 9.28 -11.80
C LEU A 27 51.90 7.89 -12.44
N LEU A 28 50.88 7.94 -13.32
CA LEU A 28 50.49 7.15 -14.52
C LEU A 28 51.58 6.53 -15.45
N LEU A 29 51.16 5.58 -16.35
CA LEU A 29 51.61 5.24 -17.75
C LEU A 29 51.31 3.73 -18.10
N MET A 30 50.94 3.22 -19.31
CA MET A 30 50.32 3.72 -20.57
C MET A 30 50.28 2.61 -21.69
N VAL A 31 49.32 2.66 -22.66
CA VAL A 31 49.49 2.30 -24.14
C VAL A 31 49.58 0.80 -24.60
N PRO A 32 49.08 0.33 -25.80
CA PRO A 32 47.92 0.71 -26.65
C PRO A 32 47.20 -0.41 -27.53
N THR A 33 46.11 0.00 -28.20
CA THR A 33 45.31 -0.52 -29.36
C THR A 33 45.86 -1.46 -30.48
N ASN A 34 44.95 -2.14 -31.23
CA ASN A 34 45.00 -2.36 -32.71
C ASN A 34 43.68 -2.80 -33.39
N HIS A 35 43.46 -2.39 -34.67
CA HIS A 35 42.22 -2.49 -35.50
C HIS A 35 42.02 -3.77 -36.36
N LEU A 36 40.79 -3.99 -36.91
CA LEU A 36 40.38 -4.02 -38.36
C LEU A 36 39.12 -4.94 -38.61
N ASN A 37 38.19 -4.81 -39.60
CA ASN A 37 37.66 -3.72 -40.47
C ASN A 37 36.58 -4.28 -41.48
N ALA A 38 35.70 -3.41 -42.05
CA ALA A 38 34.73 -3.56 -43.18
C ALA A 38 33.27 -3.98 -42.82
N GLN A 39 32.16 -3.27 -43.14
CA GLN A 39 31.67 -2.39 -44.25
C GLN A 39 30.70 -3.07 -45.26
N ASP A 40 29.42 -2.67 -45.26
CA ASP A 40 28.70 -2.08 -46.40
C ASP A 40 27.43 -1.30 -45.93
N GLU A 41 26.97 -0.31 -46.71
CA GLU A 41 25.97 0.75 -46.37
C GLU A 41 24.52 0.38 -46.80
N ASN A 42 23.38 1.07 -46.53
CA ASN A 42 22.98 2.43 -46.07
C ASN A 42 21.50 2.37 -45.59
N GLU A 43 21.11 3.09 -44.52
CA GLU A 43 20.05 4.14 -44.52
C GLU A 43 20.17 5.00 -43.24
N ARG A 44 19.30 5.99 -43.02
CA ARG A 44 19.63 7.22 -42.25
C ARG A 44 19.12 7.26 -40.81
N GLU A 45 20.02 7.66 -39.91
CA GLU A 45 19.74 8.40 -38.66
C GLU A 45 20.75 9.55 -38.53
N GLU A 46 20.34 10.67 -37.91
CA GLU A 46 21.24 11.75 -37.50
C GLU A 46 21.60 11.51 -36.02
N THR A 47 22.79 10.97 -35.77
CA THR A 47 23.33 10.72 -34.43
C THR A 47 23.86 12.03 -33.82
N VAL A 48 23.41 12.37 -32.61
CA VAL A 48 24.12 13.29 -31.70
C VAL A 48 25.39 12.58 -31.17
N ASP A 49 26.42 13.34 -30.79
CA ASP A 49 27.74 12.80 -30.44
C ASP A 49 27.76 12.31 -28.97
N PRO A 50 28.07 11.03 -28.66
CA PRO A 50 28.04 10.48 -27.27
C PRO A 50 29.08 11.06 -26.29
N VAL A 51 29.64 12.23 -26.60
CA VAL A 51 30.52 13.00 -25.71
C VAL A 51 29.74 14.17 -25.09
N GLU A 52 28.74 14.74 -25.79
CA GLU A 52 27.83 15.75 -25.22
C GLU A 52 26.80 15.14 -24.24
N ALA A 53 26.63 13.81 -24.23
CA ALA A 53 25.74 13.09 -23.29
C ALA A 53 26.47 12.51 -22.06
N ILE A 54 27.81 12.53 -22.05
CA ILE A 54 28.62 12.12 -20.88
C ILE A 54 29.06 13.36 -20.09
N GLU A 55 29.28 14.50 -20.76
CA GLU A 55 29.50 15.80 -20.10
C GLU A 55 28.22 16.35 -19.42
N ALA A 56 27.05 15.70 -19.55
CA ALA A 56 25.75 16.13 -19.00
C ALA A 56 25.18 15.21 -17.89
N MET A 57 25.89 14.12 -17.54
CA MET A 57 25.53 13.24 -16.41
C MET A 57 26.62 13.20 -15.31
N GLU A 58 27.71 13.95 -15.49
CA GLU A 58 28.65 14.28 -14.40
C GLU A 58 28.21 15.53 -13.60
N GLU A 59 27.19 16.29 -14.03
CA GLU A 59 26.74 17.54 -13.35
C GLU A 59 25.63 17.30 -12.29
N ILE A 60 24.72 16.33 -12.48
CA ILE A 60 23.50 16.20 -11.66
C ILE A 60 23.75 15.57 -10.26
N ASN A 61 24.85 14.83 -10.08
CA ASN A 61 25.14 14.12 -8.82
C ASN A 61 26.06 14.90 -7.85
N GLU A 62 26.37 16.18 -8.14
CA GLU A 62 27.16 17.07 -7.26
C GLU A 62 26.29 18.10 -6.51
N MET A 63 24.96 18.12 -6.70
CA MET A 63 24.14 19.32 -6.39
C MET A 63 23.22 19.26 -5.15
N GLU A 64 23.20 18.14 -4.40
CA GLU A 64 22.57 18.07 -3.06
C GLU A 64 23.44 17.46 -1.93
N GLU A 65 24.67 16.96 -2.19
CA GLU A 65 25.59 16.46 -1.13
C GLU A 65 26.90 17.28 -0.94
N GLU A 66 27.15 18.36 -1.69
CA GLU A 66 28.25 19.32 -1.38
C GLU A 66 27.80 20.51 -0.49
N ASP A 67 27.40 20.28 0.77
CA ASP A 67 27.55 21.33 1.84
C ASP A 67 27.86 20.80 3.27
N GLU A 68 28.24 19.53 3.42
CA GLU A 68 28.67 18.98 4.73
C GLU A 68 30.19 18.73 4.78
N GLY A 69 30.95 19.76 5.18
CA GLY A 69 32.20 19.53 5.93
C GLY A 69 33.54 19.62 5.17
N ALA A 70 33.63 20.35 4.06
CA ALA A 70 34.92 20.83 3.55
C ALA A 70 35.06 22.35 3.73
N ALA A 71 36.25 22.83 4.12
CA ALA A 71 36.59 24.24 3.94
C ALA A 71 36.79 24.47 2.42
N MET A 72 35.69 24.74 1.72
CA MET A 72 35.58 24.59 0.27
C MET A 72 36.57 25.47 -0.49
N THR A 73 37.01 24.95 -1.63
CA THR A 73 37.83 25.73 -2.56
C THR A 73 36.93 26.68 -3.32
N ILE A 74 36.81 27.92 -2.81
CA ILE A 74 36.24 29.09 -3.50
C ILE A 74 36.36 28.92 -5.02
N ASP A 75 35.24 28.80 -5.71
CA ASP A 75 35.22 28.73 -7.16
C ASP A 75 35.94 29.95 -7.76
N ASP A 76 36.65 29.77 -8.87
CA ASP A 76 37.43 30.83 -9.51
C ASP A 76 36.53 31.98 -10.01
N ASP A 77 35.20 31.80 -10.11
CA ASP A 77 34.19 32.80 -10.48
C ASP A 77 33.30 33.32 -9.31
N TYR A 78 33.33 32.76 -8.09
CA TYR A 78 32.65 33.36 -6.91
C TYR A 78 33.41 34.60 -6.40
N ASP A 79 32.91 35.81 -6.70
CA ASP A 79 33.37 37.06 -6.09
C ASP A 79 32.39 37.48 -4.97
N PRO A 80 32.75 37.30 -3.67
CA PRO A 80 31.90 37.72 -2.56
C PRO A 80 31.71 39.24 -2.47
N SER A 81 32.18 40.05 -3.43
CA SER A 81 31.89 41.49 -3.52
C SER A 81 30.80 41.87 -4.52
N ASP A 82 30.18 40.88 -5.16
CA ASP A 82 28.91 41.05 -5.89
C ASP A 82 27.69 40.96 -4.93
N TRP A 83 27.87 40.47 -3.70
CA TRP A 83 26.83 40.32 -2.64
C TRP A 83 26.97 41.33 -1.49
N ILE A 84 25.85 41.64 -0.81
CA ILE A 84 25.73 42.50 0.38
C ILE A 84 26.31 41.79 1.62
N ARG A 85 27.51 42.22 2.00
CA ARG A 85 28.18 41.77 3.23
C ARG A 85 27.62 42.45 4.47
N TYR A 86 27.90 41.86 5.63
CA TYR A 86 27.51 42.44 6.92
C TYR A 86 28.06 43.87 7.13
N ASP A 87 29.31 44.12 6.73
CA ASP A 87 29.98 45.43 6.81
C ASP A 87 29.37 46.49 5.86
N ASP A 88 28.60 46.08 4.86
CA ASP A 88 27.97 46.94 3.84
C ASP A 88 26.46 47.19 4.12
N LEU A 89 25.78 46.27 4.83
CA LEU A 89 24.34 46.34 5.16
C LEU A 89 23.95 47.57 5.99
N LEU A 90 24.55 47.77 7.18
CA LEU A 90 24.17 48.91 8.04
C LEU A 90 24.37 50.29 7.36
N PRO A 91 25.47 50.56 6.63
CA PRO A 91 25.62 51.79 5.84
C PRO A 91 24.49 52.05 4.84
N GLU A 92 23.88 50.99 4.28
CA GLU A 92 22.81 51.09 3.30
C GLU A 92 21.45 51.30 3.99
N LEU A 93 21.19 50.62 5.11
CA LEU A 93 20.02 50.88 5.96
C LEU A 93 20.06 52.31 6.56
N GLU A 94 21.22 52.78 7.06
CA GLU A 94 21.41 54.18 7.51
C GLU A 94 21.18 55.19 6.36
N ARG A 95 21.44 54.81 5.09
CA ARG A 95 21.13 55.66 3.93
C ARG A 95 19.62 55.77 3.75
N MET A 96 18.88 54.67 3.81
CA MET A 96 17.41 54.66 3.65
C MET A 96 16.72 55.41 4.80
N GLU A 97 17.21 55.29 6.04
CA GLU A 97 16.76 56.11 7.18
C GLU A 97 16.98 57.62 6.93
N GLU A 98 18.16 58.04 6.43
CA GLU A 98 18.41 59.47 6.11
C GLU A 98 17.59 59.95 4.91
N GLU A 99 17.36 59.12 3.89
CA GLU A 99 16.67 59.50 2.65
C GLU A 99 15.13 59.49 2.76
N SER A 100 14.55 58.63 3.62
CA SER A 100 13.13 58.64 4.00
C SER A 100 12.74 59.77 4.98
N ASP A 101 13.67 60.66 5.34
CA ASP A 101 13.51 61.68 6.41
C ASP A 101 13.17 61.05 7.81
N GLY A 102 13.41 59.73 7.97
CA GLY A 102 13.16 58.94 9.19
C GLY A 102 11.78 58.29 9.27
N GLU A 103 11.13 57.98 8.14
CA GLU A 103 9.91 57.16 8.09
C GLU A 103 10.23 55.65 7.99
N LEU A 104 11.43 55.29 7.50
CA LEU A 104 12.06 53.98 7.75
C LEU A 104 12.90 54.09 9.03
N GLU A 105 12.61 53.26 10.03
CA GLU A 105 13.34 53.18 11.30
C GLU A 105 14.26 51.93 11.29
N VAL A 106 15.52 52.08 11.69
CA VAL A 106 16.51 50.97 11.77
C VAL A 106 16.89 50.73 13.23
N ASP A 107 16.64 49.53 13.73
CA ASP A 107 16.93 49.14 15.11
C ASP A 107 17.87 47.93 15.18
N VAL A 108 18.59 47.83 16.30
CA VAL A 108 19.37 46.64 16.65
C VAL A 108 18.53 45.79 17.59
N LEU A 109 18.07 44.63 17.10
CA LEU A 109 17.25 43.69 17.87
C LEU A 109 18.08 43.03 18.96
N GLY A 110 19.26 42.54 18.61
CA GLY A 110 20.15 41.81 19.50
C GLY A 110 21.52 41.58 18.87
N GLN A 111 22.24 40.56 19.35
CA GLN A 111 23.54 40.20 18.81
C GLN A 111 23.65 38.69 18.58
N SER A 112 24.26 38.34 17.44
CA SER A 112 24.67 36.96 17.13
C SER A 112 25.72 36.44 18.10
N GLN A 113 26.03 35.15 18.03
CA GLN A 113 27.00 34.51 18.92
C GLN A 113 28.41 35.11 18.79
N GLN A 114 28.85 35.49 17.59
CA GLN A 114 30.10 36.20 17.34
C GLN A 114 30.01 37.72 17.59
N ASN A 115 28.94 38.19 18.24
CA ASN A 115 28.70 39.57 18.66
C ASN A 115 28.54 40.55 17.48
N ARG A 116 27.95 40.10 16.36
CA ARG A 116 27.45 40.97 15.28
C ARG A 116 26.05 41.45 15.66
N ASP A 117 25.72 42.71 15.37
CA ASP A 117 24.40 43.27 15.66
C ASP A 117 23.40 42.77 14.61
N ILE A 118 22.25 42.21 15.02
CA ILE A 118 21.18 41.81 14.10
C ILE A 118 20.23 43.00 13.95
N TYR A 119 20.05 43.47 12.71
CA TYR A 119 19.29 44.68 12.39
C TYR A 119 17.88 44.36 11.92
N SER A 120 16.91 45.17 12.38
CA SER A 120 15.61 45.29 11.71
C SER A 120 15.50 46.62 10.97
N ALA A 121 14.74 46.61 9.88
CA ALA A 121 14.27 47.80 9.18
C ALA A 121 12.74 47.80 9.17
N ARG A 122 12.13 48.82 9.75
CA ARG A 122 10.67 48.96 9.88
C ARG A 122 10.21 50.19 9.10
N ILE A 123 9.17 50.04 8.28
CA ILE A 123 8.56 51.14 7.53
C ILE A 123 7.05 50.97 7.41
N GLY A 124 6.31 52.08 7.40
CA GLY A 124 4.85 52.08 7.28
C GLY A 124 4.15 52.52 8.57
N SER A 125 2.85 52.70 8.47
CA SER A 125 2.02 53.26 9.55
C SER A 125 0.65 52.61 9.69
N GLY A 126 0.36 51.60 8.87
CA GLY A 126 -0.90 50.87 8.88
C GLY A 126 -0.96 49.82 9.99
N ASP A 127 -2.19 49.36 10.25
CA ASP A 127 -2.50 48.46 11.37
C ASP A 127 -2.19 46.98 11.06
N GLN A 128 -1.87 46.61 9.80
CA GLN A 128 -1.45 45.25 9.41
C GLN A 128 0.07 45.08 9.46
N VAL A 129 0.60 43.89 9.73
CA VAL A 129 2.05 43.62 9.87
C VAL A 129 2.53 42.49 8.97
N VAL A 130 3.58 42.76 8.19
CA VAL A 130 4.38 41.73 7.50
C VAL A 130 5.78 41.70 8.09
N LEU A 131 6.16 40.56 8.64
CA LEU A 131 7.52 40.27 9.10
C LEU A 131 8.26 39.48 8.02
N ILE A 132 9.43 39.92 7.57
CA ILE A 132 10.21 39.27 6.50
C ILE A 132 11.62 38.96 7.01
N THR A 133 12.07 37.71 6.87
CA THR A 133 13.44 37.27 7.17
C THR A 133 14.17 36.82 5.90
N SER A 134 15.48 37.00 5.90
CA SER A 134 16.38 36.39 4.91
C SER A 134 17.69 35.96 5.57
N GLU A 135 18.39 35.02 4.94
CA GLU A 135 19.59 34.37 5.49
C GLU A 135 19.35 33.83 6.91
N ILE A 136 18.31 33.00 7.09
CA ILE A 136 18.18 32.18 8.29
C ILE A 136 19.29 31.11 8.34
N HIS A 137 19.72 30.63 7.18
CA HIS A 137 21.06 30.10 6.99
C HIS A 137 21.98 31.13 6.35
N GLY A 138 23.27 31.06 6.68
CA GLY A 138 24.21 32.11 6.29
C GLY A 138 24.49 32.19 4.80
N ASN A 139 24.47 31.07 4.09
CA ASN A 139 24.81 30.95 2.67
C ASN A 139 23.61 31.07 1.71
N GLU A 140 22.56 31.79 2.12
CA GLU A 140 21.31 31.98 1.37
C GLU A 140 21.12 33.45 0.97
N HIS A 141 22.08 34.01 0.23
CA HIS A 141 22.19 35.46 0.01
C HIS A 141 21.08 36.08 -0.86
N PHE A 142 20.34 35.32 -1.68
CA PHE A 142 19.34 35.90 -2.60
C PHE A 142 18.25 36.69 -1.88
N GLY A 143 17.79 36.21 -0.71
CA GLY A 143 16.76 36.91 0.05
C GLY A 143 17.18 38.31 0.49
N THR A 144 18.44 38.48 0.89
CA THR A 144 19.00 39.79 1.27
C THR A 144 19.11 40.73 0.07
N GLU A 145 19.52 40.22 -1.09
CA GLU A 145 19.63 40.99 -2.32
C GLU A 145 18.27 41.47 -2.86
N ALA A 146 17.18 40.75 -2.62
CA ALA A 146 15.82 41.19 -2.97
C ALA A 146 15.21 42.13 -1.92
N LEU A 147 15.42 41.85 -0.64
CA LEU A 147 14.79 42.59 0.46
C LEU A 147 15.35 44.02 0.63
N VAL A 148 16.64 44.24 0.35
CA VAL A 148 17.26 45.57 0.46
C VAL A 148 16.74 46.55 -0.62
N PRO A 149 16.66 46.22 -1.92
CA PRO A 149 16.00 47.05 -2.94
C PRO A 149 14.51 47.31 -2.69
N LEU A 150 13.76 46.32 -2.19
CA LEU A 150 12.37 46.50 -1.78
C LEU A 150 12.26 47.59 -0.70
N LEU A 151 13.10 47.53 0.34
CA LEU A 151 13.15 48.54 1.40
C LEU A 151 13.55 49.93 0.87
N ASP A 152 14.50 50.04 -0.07
CA ASP A 152 14.86 51.33 -0.69
C ASP A 152 13.69 51.92 -1.48
N THR A 153 12.94 51.08 -2.19
CA THR A 153 11.77 51.51 -2.97
C THR A 153 10.64 51.98 -2.04
N LEU A 154 10.31 51.23 -0.99
CA LEU A 154 9.36 51.63 0.04
C LEU A 154 9.80 52.93 0.75
N ALA A 155 11.10 53.09 1.01
CA ALA A 155 11.67 54.25 1.70
C ALA A 155 11.74 55.53 0.83
N THR A 156 11.78 55.41 -0.50
CA THR A 156 12.12 56.54 -1.39
C THR A 156 11.12 56.87 -2.49
N ASP A 157 10.12 56.02 -2.78
CA ASP A 157 9.07 56.33 -3.78
C ASP A 157 7.81 56.98 -3.17
N ASP A 158 7.45 58.15 -3.72
CA ASP A 158 6.26 58.95 -3.40
C ASP A 158 5.02 58.51 -4.23
N SER A 159 5.00 57.29 -4.79
CA SER A 159 3.92 56.83 -5.70
C SER A 159 2.59 56.58 -4.97
N GLU A 160 1.46 56.68 -5.67
CA GLU A 160 0.13 56.47 -5.04
C GLU A 160 -0.04 55.03 -4.53
N ASP A 161 0.67 54.07 -5.13
CA ASP A 161 0.59 52.63 -4.83
C ASP A 161 1.47 52.28 -3.60
N VAL A 162 2.73 52.73 -3.56
CA VAL A 162 3.60 52.58 -2.37
C VAL A 162 3.02 53.29 -1.14
N GLN A 163 2.44 54.48 -1.32
CA GLN A 163 1.80 55.19 -0.21
C GLN A 163 0.52 54.50 0.28
N GLN A 164 -0.18 53.71 -0.55
CA GLN A 164 -1.30 52.88 -0.10
C GLN A 164 -0.79 51.72 0.78
N ILE A 165 0.29 51.04 0.36
CA ILE A 165 0.94 50.00 1.16
C ILE A 165 1.36 50.54 2.53
N LEU A 166 2.04 51.69 2.59
CA LEU A 166 2.50 52.27 3.86
C LEU A 166 1.38 52.89 4.73
N ASP A 167 0.20 53.17 4.16
CA ASP A 167 -0.99 53.63 4.90
C ASP A 167 -1.77 52.46 5.55
N GLU A 168 -1.73 51.25 4.98
CA GLU A 168 -2.49 50.06 5.44
C GLU A 168 -1.61 48.96 6.09
N ILE A 169 -0.32 48.89 5.74
CA ILE A 169 0.67 47.91 6.22
C ILE A 169 1.87 48.58 6.94
N THR A 170 2.40 47.90 7.95
CA THR A 170 3.74 48.09 8.53
C THR A 170 4.62 46.90 8.12
N VAL A 171 5.65 47.16 7.32
CA VAL A 171 6.64 46.15 6.91
C VAL A 171 7.79 46.15 7.92
N VAL A 172 8.17 44.98 8.40
CA VAL A 172 9.32 44.77 9.31
C VAL A 172 10.22 43.71 8.69
N ALA A 173 11.43 44.11 8.30
CA ALA A 173 12.41 43.26 7.65
C ALA A 173 13.60 42.98 8.56
N VAL A 174 14.15 41.76 8.52
CA VAL A 174 15.41 41.36 9.15
C VAL A 174 16.34 40.83 8.04
N PRO A 175 17.07 41.72 7.32
CA PRO A 175 17.69 41.35 6.04
C PRO A 175 18.95 40.50 6.12
N LYS A 176 19.39 40.09 7.30
CA LYS A 176 20.57 39.21 7.49
C LYS A 176 20.49 38.58 8.87
N PHE A 177 19.69 37.52 8.98
CA PHE A 177 19.30 36.96 10.28
C PHE A 177 20.42 36.11 10.92
N ASN A 178 21.18 35.36 10.13
CA ASN A 178 22.40 34.65 10.52
C ASN A 178 23.67 35.36 9.96
N PRO A 179 24.07 36.54 10.50
CA PRO A 179 25.24 37.27 10.03
C PRO A 179 26.57 36.56 10.35
N ASP A 180 26.54 35.50 11.16
CA ASP A 180 27.72 34.72 11.51
C ASP A 180 28.03 33.67 10.43
N GLY A 181 27.03 32.88 10.04
CA GLY A 181 27.12 31.97 8.91
C GLY A 181 27.42 32.73 7.60
N ALA A 182 26.75 33.86 7.37
CA ALA A 182 26.90 34.62 6.13
C ALA A 182 28.32 35.18 5.89
N GLU A 183 29.00 35.60 6.96
CA GLU A 183 30.39 36.07 6.88
C GLU A 183 31.43 34.93 6.89
N LEU A 184 31.00 33.70 7.16
CA LEU A 184 31.77 32.47 6.99
C LEU A 184 31.50 31.80 5.63
N VAL A 185 30.36 32.11 5.01
CA VAL A 185 29.76 31.44 3.85
C VAL A 185 29.53 29.95 4.18
N GLN A 186 28.63 29.71 5.13
CA GLN A 186 28.17 28.39 5.57
C GLN A 186 26.70 28.47 6.03
N ARG A 187 26.03 27.31 6.09
CA ARG A 187 24.63 27.20 6.51
C ARG A 187 24.39 27.59 7.98
N GLN A 188 25.13 26.99 8.91
CA GLN A 188 24.92 27.14 10.35
C GLN A 188 25.49 28.47 10.92
N ASN A 189 25.07 28.89 12.11
CA ASN A 189 25.79 29.94 12.88
C ASN A 189 27.16 29.44 13.42
N ASP A 190 27.89 30.27 14.18
CA ASP A 190 29.21 29.94 14.73
C ASP A 190 29.15 29.90 16.27
N ILE A 191 28.85 28.73 16.83
CA ILE A 191 28.77 28.47 18.28
C ILE A 191 29.16 27.03 18.63
N THR A 192 29.90 26.85 19.72
CA THR A 192 30.21 25.51 20.26
C THR A 192 29.21 25.07 21.34
N TRP A 193 28.97 23.76 21.48
CA TRP A 193 28.08 23.23 22.54
C TRP A 193 28.51 23.65 23.96
N ASP A 194 29.82 23.75 24.24
CA ASP A 194 30.39 24.31 25.48
C ASP A 194 29.87 25.76 25.76
N GLU A 195 29.60 26.55 24.72
CA GLU A 195 29.06 27.92 24.81
C GLU A 195 27.53 27.92 24.92
N VAL A 196 26.84 26.97 24.29
CA VAL A 196 25.39 26.74 24.49
C VAL A 196 25.11 26.41 25.96
N GLU A 197 25.90 25.52 26.58
CA GLU A 197 25.79 25.22 28.02
C GLU A 197 26.12 26.43 28.93
N GLU A 198 27.03 27.34 28.52
CA GLU A 198 27.31 28.58 29.27
C GLU A 198 26.13 29.58 29.16
N ASN A 199 25.46 29.63 28.01
CA ASN A 199 24.26 30.45 27.77
C ASN A 199 23.01 29.87 28.47
N HIS A 200 22.88 28.54 28.51
CA HIS A 200 21.73 27.79 29.06
C HIS A 200 22.11 26.84 30.20
N PRO A 201 22.44 27.33 31.42
CA PRO A 201 22.93 26.49 32.52
C PRO A 201 21.96 25.42 33.04
N GLN A 202 20.70 25.44 32.60
CA GLN A 202 19.70 24.43 32.92
C GLN A 202 19.87 23.12 32.11
N ILE A 203 20.63 23.15 31.01
CA ILE A 203 21.00 21.98 30.21
C ILE A 203 22.47 21.51 30.46
N GLU A 204 23.17 22.01 31.49
CA GLU A 204 24.58 21.63 31.80
C GLU A 204 24.75 20.10 31.90
N GLY A 205 25.47 19.51 30.93
CA GLY A 205 25.72 18.09 30.77
C GLY A 205 24.71 17.34 29.89
N ALA A 206 23.91 18.05 29.08
CA ALA A 206 23.04 17.46 28.06
C ALA A 206 23.86 17.02 26.83
N GLU A 207 23.29 16.08 26.07
CA GLU A 207 23.76 15.76 24.72
C GLU A 207 23.34 16.89 23.76
N PRO A 208 24.13 17.19 22.70
CA PRO A 208 23.79 18.20 21.72
C PRO A 208 22.39 18.03 21.14
N ALA A 209 21.69 19.14 20.88
CA ALA A 209 20.41 19.11 20.20
C ALA A 209 20.58 18.49 18.80
N TRP A 210 19.55 17.79 18.31
CA TRP A 210 19.59 17.11 17.02
C TRP A 210 19.91 18.04 15.83
N ASN A 211 19.57 19.32 15.93
CA ASN A 211 19.85 20.35 14.92
C ASN A 211 21.19 21.07 15.12
N PHE A 212 22.12 20.52 15.91
CA PHE A 212 23.47 21.04 16.14
C PHE A 212 24.53 20.21 15.40
N ASN A 213 25.30 20.85 14.51
CA ASN A 213 26.39 20.21 13.78
C ASN A 213 27.71 20.31 14.58
N GLU A 214 28.33 19.18 14.98
CA GLU A 214 29.62 19.17 15.68
C GLU A 214 30.83 19.40 14.75
N ASN A 215 30.72 19.09 13.47
CA ASN A 215 31.81 19.17 12.48
C ASN A 215 32.02 20.62 12.00
N LEU A 216 30.93 21.36 11.80
CA LEU A 216 30.86 22.80 11.57
C LEU A 216 30.06 23.43 12.73
N PRO A 217 30.70 23.77 13.87
CA PRO A 217 30.03 24.13 15.12
C PRO A 217 28.98 25.24 15.00
N GLY A 218 27.71 24.83 15.01
CA GLY A 218 26.56 25.71 14.87
C GLY A 218 25.25 24.93 14.77
N PHE A 219 24.14 25.66 14.67
CA PHE A 219 22.80 25.10 14.49
C PHE A 219 22.25 25.36 13.09
N ASP A 220 21.42 24.43 12.61
CA ASP A 220 20.27 24.81 11.76
C ASP A 220 19.30 25.62 12.64
N ILE A 221 19.33 26.95 12.44
CA ILE A 221 18.49 27.90 13.18
C ILE A 221 17.02 27.69 12.82
N ASN A 222 16.71 27.30 11.59
CA ASN A 222 15.36 27.01 11.12
C ASN A 222 14.77 25.71 11.73
N ARG A 223 15.41 25.13 12.74
CA ARG A 223 14.89 24.01 13.56
C ARG A 223 14.85 24.31 15.07
N ASP A 224 15.18 25.53 15.47
CA ASP A 224 15.33 25.95 16.87
C ASP A 224 14.13 26.74 17.44
N PHE A 225 12.94 26.66 16.81
CA PHE A 225 11.75 27.43 17.19
C PHE A 225 10.69 26.58 17.90
N ASN A 226 10.00 27.16 18.89
CA ASN A 226 8.91 26.52 19.62
C ASN A 226 7.60 27.29 19.45
N ALA A 227 6.46 26.62 19.37
CA ALA A 227 5.15 27.28 19.31
C ALA A 227 4.66 27.77 20.69
N ASP A 228 5.16 27.19 21.78
CA ASP A 228 5.10 27.81 23.10
C ASP A 228 6.20 28.89 23.17
N LEU A 229 5.85 30.14 22.88
CA LEU A 229 6.79 31.26 22.84
C LEU A 229 7.41 31.56 24.22
N ASP A 230 6.75 31.15 25.30
CA ASP A 230 7.23 31.22 26.70
C ASP A 230 8.17 30.03 27.06
N TYR A 231 8.49 29.13 26.11
CA TYR A 231 9.29 27.92 26.36
C TYR A 231 10.72 28.23 26.81
N GLU A 232 11.20 27.48 27.81
CA GLU A 232 12.59 27.53 28.27
C GLU A 232 13.24 26.14 28.13
N PRO A 233 14.40 26.00 27.47
CA PRO A 233 15.00 24.70 27.17
C PRO A 233 15.26 23.84 28.41
N GLN A 234 14.81 22.58 28.39
CA GLN A 234 15.05 21.61 29.48
C GLN A 234 15.96 20.47 29.04
N MET A 235 16.78 19.99 29.98
CA MET A 235 17.70 18.85 29.78
C MET A 235 17.00 17.53 29.39
N VAL A 236 15.70 17.41 29.66
CA VAL A 236 14.92 16.19 29.38
C VAL A 236 14.37 16.14 27.96
N ASP A 237 14.36 17.28 27.26
CA ASP A 237 13.82 17.41 25.91
C ASP A 237 14.93 17.29 24.85
N LEU A 238 16.20 17.16 25.28
CA LEU A 238 17.39 16.97 24.44
C LEU A 238 17.83 15.49 24.38
N PRO A 239 18.36 15.00 23.24
CA PRO A 239 18.69 15.76 22.01
C PRO A 239 17.48 16.16 21.16
N GLY A 240 16.34 15.48 21.34
CA GLY A 240 15.12 15.65 20.54
C GLY A 240 15.23 15.07 19.13
N THR A 241 14.25 15.38 18.26
CA THR A 241 14.22 15.00 16.84
C THR A 241 13.45 16.04 16.00
N THR A 242 13.49 15.92 14.68
CA THR A 242 12.67 16.66 13.70
C THR A 242 11.18 16.73 14.03
N ALA A 243 10.63 15.67 14.64
CA ALA A 243 9.23 15.56 15.02
C ALA A 243 8.86 16.36 16.30
N HIS A 244 9.82 17.03 16.95
CA HIS A 244 9.60 17.85 18.15
C HIS A 244 9.65 19.35 17.84
N PHE A 245 9.08 20.17 18.73
CA PHE A 245 9.36 21.61 18.72
C PHE A 245 10.85 21.86 19.00
N GLY A 246 11.39 22.95 18.45
CA GLY A 246 12.73 23.44 18.74
C GLY A 246 12.87 24.05 20.13
N PHE A 247 14.07 24.50 20.46
CA PHE A 247 14.49 24.65 21.86
C PHE A 247 14.82 26.09 22.30
N PHE A 248 14.83 27.06 21.37
CA PHE A 248 15.34 28.42 21.58
C PHE A 248 16.77 28.44 22.17
N LEU A 249 17.66 27.57 21.68
CA LEU A 249 19.05 27.49 22.13
C LEU A 249 19.95 28.58 21.53
N THR A 250 19.65 29.04 20.33
CA THR A 250 20.39 30.10 19.62
C THR A 250 19.97 31.49 20.10
N ASN A 251 20.82 32.51 19.87
CA ASN A 251 20.42 33.90 20.14
C ASN A 251 19.46 34.37 19.05
N GLU A 252 19.70 33.89 17.83
CA GLU A 252 18.97 34.21 16.62
C GLU A 252 17.49 33.85 16.78
N SER A 253 17.14 32.60 17.13
CA SER A 253 15.74 32.17 17.33
C SER A 253 15.02 32.96 18.44
N GLN A 254 15.70 33.25 19.55
CA GLN A 254 15.19 34.12 20.62
C GLN A 254 14.93 35.55 20.13
N ILE A 255 15.86 36.13 19.36
CA ILE A 255 15.75 37.51 18.85
C ILE A 255 14.57 37.68 17.89
N LEU A 256 14.31 36.69 17.02
CA LEU A 256 13.14 36.73 16.13
C LEU A 256 11.84 36.50 16.89
N THR A 257 11.86 35.65 17.92
CA THR A 257 10.70 35.40 18.80
C THR A 257 10.35 36.63 19.64
N ASP A 258 11.34 37.28 20.28
CA ASP A 258 11.19 38.56 20.99
C ASP A 258 10.57 39.64 20.08
N LEU A 259 11.03 39.75 18.83
CA LEU A 259 10.48 40.67 17.83
C LEU A 259 9.02 40.33 17.47
N TYR A 260 8.72 39.05 17.25
CA TYR A 260 7.37 38.58 16.94
C TYR A 260 6.40 38.85 18.10
N GLU A 261 6.82 38.63 19.35
CA GLU A 261 6.05 38.97 20.55
C GLU A 261 5.83 40.47 20.72
N ASP A 262 6.85 41.31 20.52
CA ASP A 262 6.74 42.78 20.58
C ASP A 262 5.74 43.28 19.52
N LEU A 263 5.74 42.69 18.32
CA LEU A 263 4.77 43.00 17.26
C LEU A 263 3.35 42.52 17.61
N LYS A 264 3.17 41.31 18.17
CA LYS A 264 1.86 40.86 18.70
C LYS A 264 1.38 41.73 19.88
N GLU A 265 2.24 42.26 20.77
CA GLU A 265 1.82 43.22 21.80
C GLU A 265 1.43 44.58 21.21
N GLU A 266 2.13 45.08 20.18
CA GLU A 266 1.85 46.37 19.56
C GLU A 266 0.57 46.37 18.72
N PHE A 267 0.40 45.39 17.83
CA PHE A 267 -0.67 45.35 16.82
C PHE A 267 -1.84 44.42 17.19
N GLY A 268 -1.56 43.36 17.95
CA GLY A 268 -2.53 42.34 18.37
C GLY A 268 -2.43 41.02 17.61
N GLU A 269 -1.96 41.07 16.37
CA GLU A 269 -1.55 39.92 15.56
C GLU A 269 -0.36 40.33 14.67
N VAL A 270 0.30 39.34 14.05
CA VAL A 270 1.16 39.54 12.89
C VAL A 270 0.42 38.90 11.72
N ASP A 271 0.01 39.69 10.72
CA ASP A 271 -0.77 39.20 9.59
C ASP A 271 0.01 38.13 8.82
N SER A 272 1.28 38.41 8.51
CA SER A 272 2.16 37.50 7.78
C SER A 272 3.61 37.45 8.25
N TYR A 273 4.20 36.27 8.10
CA TYR A 273 5.63 36.03 8.20
C TYR A 273 6.12 35.40 6.89
N VAL A 274 7.13 35.99 6.28
CA VAL A 274 7.73 35.52 5.03
C VAL A 274 9.19 35.16 5.29
N ASP A 275 9.55 33.91 4.97
CA ASP A 275 10.93 33.43 5.04
C ASP A 275 11.50 33.28 3.63
N LEU A 276 12.66 33.91 3.39
CA LEU A 276 13.37 33.86 2.11
C LEU A 276 14.56 32.88 2.26
N HIS A 277 14.42 31.71 1.65
CA HIS A 277 15.25 30.52 1.87
C HIS A 277 15.85 30.01 0.55
N GLN A 278 16.79 29.07 0.64
CA GLN A 278 17.34 28.42 -0.56
C GLN A 278 17.44 26.89 -0.39
N MET A 279 17.05 26.20 -1.46
CA MET A 279 17.03 24.74 -1.58
C MET A 279 18.26 24.22 -2.34
N GLY A 280 18.33 22.90 -2.57
CA GLY A 280 19.34 22.28 -3.42
C GLY A 280 19.37 22.86 -4.83
N ALA A 281 20.47 22.64 -5.55
CA ALA A 281 20.57 23.03 -6.96
C ALA A 281 19.98 21.93 -7.87
N ASP A 282 19.73 22.24 -9.15
CA ASP A 282 19.09 21.33 -10.13
C ASP A 282 17.67 20.86 -9.78
N ASN A 283 16.72 21.79 -9.79
CA ASN A 283 15.29 21.52 -9.61
C ASN A 283 14.52 21.90 -10.89
N GLN A 284 13.69 20.99 -11.43
CA GLN A 284 12.91 21.21 -12.66
C GLN A 284 11.40 21.06 -12.42
N ILE A 285 10.60 21.88 -13.10
CA ILE A 285 9.13 21.81 -13.01
C ILE A 285 8.64 20.48 -13.59
N GLU A 286 7.84 19.75 -12.80
CA GLU A 286 7.34 18.42 -13.07
C GLU A 286 6.68 18.32 -14.46
N GLY A 287 7.10 17.33 -15.25
CA GLY A 287 6.61 17.11 -16.61
C GLY A 287 7.10 18.14 -17.65
N THR A 288 8.12 18.94 -17.34
CA THR A 288 8.71 19.94 -18.24
C THR A 288 10.24 19.94 -18.22
N ASP A 289 10.86 20.54 -19.25
CA ASP A 289 12.31 20.83 -19.28
C ASP A 289 12.63 22.24 -18.69
N GLN A 290 11.77 22.79 -17.82
CA GLN A 290 11.92 24.16 -17.29
C GLN A 290 12.46 24.14 -15.85
N ASP A 291 13.62 24.75 -15.66
CA ASP A 291 14.24 24.88 -14.34
C ASP A 291 13.39 25.78 -13.41
N VAL A 292 13.32 25.41 -12.13
CA VAL A 292 12.71 26.25 -11.08
C VAL A 292 13.57 27.47 -10.86
N THR A 293 12.94 28.63 -10.69
CA THR A 293 13.58 29.86 -10.20
C THR A 293 13.07 30.24 -8.82
N ILE A 294 11.79 29.98 -8.53
CA ILE A 294 11.19 30.13 -7.19
C ILE A 294 10.18 29.01 -6.97
N ALA A 295 10.35 28.25 -5.90
CA ALA A 295 9.27 27.46 -5.30
C ALA A 295 8.62 28.24 -4.15
N LEU A 296 7.29 28.23 -4.09
CA LEU A 296 6.51 28.84 -3.01
C LEU A 296 5.83 27.78 -2.16
N ASP A 297 5.58 28.11 -0.90
CA ASP A 297 5.15 27.13 0.09
C ASP A 297 4.39 27.73 1.29
N TYR A 298 3.60 26.88 1.97
CA TYR A 298 2.90 27.14 3.22
C TYR A 298 3.33 26.09 4.28
N PRO A 299 3.09 26.28 5.59
CA PRO A 299 3.63 25.37 6.61
C PRO A 299 2.92 24.01 6.56
N ALA A 300 3.68 22.91 6.53
CA ALA A 300 3.17 21.55 6.61
C ALA A 300 2.96 21.15 8.09
N LEU A 301 1.76 21.42 8.59
CA LEU A 301 1.32 21.05 9.94
C LEU A 301 0.35 19.85 9.91
N GLY A 302 0.43 19.03 8.85
CA GLY A 302 -0.51 17.94 8.55
C GLY A 302 -1.87 18.45 8.03
N PRO A 303 -2.93 17.62 8.12
CA PRO A 303 -4.27 18.00 7.65
C PRO A 303 -4.87 19.15 8.46
N ASP A 304 -5.79 19.92 7.87
CA ASP A 304 -6.45 21.09 8.50
C ASP A 304 -7.21 20.75 9.82
N GLU A 305 -7.45 19.47 10.13
CA GLU A 305 -8.00 18.99 11.41
C GLU A 305 -7.01 18.12 12.25
N ASN A 306 -5.70 18.39 12.19
CA ASN A 306 -4.68 17.64 12.93
C ASN A 306 -4.86 17.72 14.47
N PRO A 307 -5.20 16.61 15.17
CA PRO A 307 -5.45 16.63 16.62
C PRO A 307 -4.22 16.97 17.48
N ARG A 308 -3.02 16.91 16.90
CA ARG A 308 -1.77 17.34 17.57
C ARG A 308 -1.82 18.81 17.98
N TYR A 309 -2.52 19.63 17.20
CA TYR A 309 -2.51 21.09 17.34
C TYR A 309 -3.82 21.67 17.92
N ASP A 310 -4.67 20.84 18.51
CA ASP A 310 -5.94 21.19 19.19
C ASP A 310 -5.83 22.35 20.21
N GLU A 311 -4.65 22.59 20.79
CA GLU A 311 -4.42 23.69 21.74
C GLU A 311 -4.13 25.05 21.07
N TYR A 312 -3.71 25.05 19.81
CA TYR A 312 -3.33 26.22 19.00
C TYR A 312 -4.52 26.81 18.25
N THR A 313 -5.52 27.29 18.99
CA THR A 313 -6.83 27.71 18.42
C THR A 313 -6.80 28.96 17.51
N GLU A 314 -5.63 29.55 17.27
CA GLU A 314 -5.45 30.66 16.30
C GLU A 314 -4.94 30.17 14.94
N TRP A 315 -4.56 28.89 14.80
CA TRP A 315 -4.04 28.25 13.60
C TRP A 315 -5.04 28.28 12.43
N ASP A 316 -4.55 28.64 11.23
CA ASP A 316 -5.31 28.77 9.99
C ASP A 316 -4.37 28.50 8.79
N GLN A 317 -4.38 27.28 8.24
CA GLN A 317 -3.53 26.93 7.08
C GLN A 317 -4.01 27.62 5.79
N ASP A 318 -5.31 27.83 5.62
CA ASP A 318 -5.88 28.56 4.48
C ASP A 318 -5.37 30.01 4.44
N LYS A 319 -5.22 30.68 5.59
CA LYS A 319 -4.52 31.97 5.68
C LYS A 319 -3.12 31.88 5.07
N SER A 320 -2.33 30.87 5.39
CA SER A 320 -1.00 30.68 4.78
C SER A 320 -1.06 30.39 3.28
N ARG A 321 -1.96 29.50 2.84
CA ARG A 321 -2.19 29.18 1.40
C ARG A 321 -2.53 30.44 0.59
N ARG A 322 -3.43 31.30 1.08
CA ARG A 322 -3.80 32.57 0.42
C ARG A 322 -2.64 33.57 0.30
N TYR A 323 -1.72 33.60 1.26
CA TYR A 323 -0.54 34.48 1.19
C TYR A 323 0.53 33.92 0.24
N ALA A 324 0.74 32.60 0.22
CA ALA A 324 1.61 31.96 -0.78
C ALA A 324 1.07 32.13 -2.21
N LEU A 325 -0.26 32.03 -2.40
CA LEU A 325 -0.90 32.35 -3.68
C LEU A 325 -0.78 33.83 -4.05
N ALA A 326 -0.84 34.76 -3.09
CA ALA A 326 -0.60 36.18 -3.37
C ALA A 326 0.83 36.45 -3.87
N ALA A 327 1.84 35.74 -3.34
CA ALA A 327 3.20 35.76 -3.89
C ALA A 327 3.27 35.16 -5.31
N ALA A 328 2.64 34.02 -5.54
CA ALA A 328 2.57 33.38 -6.86
C ALA A 328 1.93 34.28 -7.92
N ASN A 329 0.88 35.00 -7.55
CA ASN A 329 0.25 36.01 -8.40
C ASN A 329 1.19 37.21 -8.64
N GLY A 330 1.94 37.65 -7.63
CA GLY A 330 2.97 38.68 -7.77
C GLY A 330 4.00 38.34 -8.85
N VAL A 331 4.63 37.16 -8.74
CA VAL A 331 5.59 36.62 -9.71
C VAL A 331 4.99 36.60 -11.12
N ASN A 332 3.78 36.04 -11.29
CA ASN A 332 3.14 35.91 -12.61
C ASN A 332 2.65 37.24 -13.22
N GLU A 333 2.21 38.21 -12.42
CA GLU A 333 1.63 39.47 -12.91
C GLU A 333 2.68 40.55 -13.19
N ARG A 334 3.81 40.52 -12.48
CA ARG A 334 4.82 41.59 -12.50
C ARG A 334 6.06 41.27 -13.34
N ALA A 335 6.39 39.98 -13.51
CA ALA A 335 7.52 39.54 -14.32
C ALA A 335 7.58 40.27 -15.68
N GLU A 336 8.79 40.67 -16.10
CA GLU A 336 8.95 41.36 -17.38
C GLU A 336 8.42 40.48 -18.54
N ASN A 337 7.80 41.08 -19.55
CA ASN A 337 7.06 40.36 -20.62
C ASN A 337 7.93 39.44 -21.52
N ASP A 338 9.25 39.39 -21.29
CA ASP A 338 10.23 38.54 -21.98
C ASP A 338 10.86 37.48 -21.03
N ILE A 339 10.45 37.41 -19.74
CA ILE A 339 10.79 36.40 -18.72
C ILE A 339 9.62 35.42 -18.59
N GLU A 340 9.91 34.12 -18.48
CA GLU A 340 8.92 33.06 -18.22
C GLU A 340 9.33 32.40 -16.89
N PRO A 341 8.72 32.80 -15.75
CA PRO A 341 9.20 32.39 -14.44
C PRO A 341 9.04 30.88 -14.27
N GLY A 342 10.11 30.22 -13.79
CA GLY A 342 10.08 28.85 -13.29
C GLY A 342 9.44 28.82 -11.91
N LEU A 343 8.18 29.23 -11.82
CA LEU A 343 7.41 29.28 -10.58
C LEU A 343 6.82 27.90 -10.31
N ALA A 344 7.16 27.34 -9.15
CA ALA A 344 6.64 26.06 -8.68
C ALA A 344 6.01 26.17 -7.28
N ARG A 345 5.29 25.12 -6.91
CA ARG A 345 4.90 24.81 -5.53
C ARG A 345 5.91 23.84 -4.93
N TYR A 346 6.38 24.14 -3.72
CA TYR A 346 7.10 23.18 -2.90
C TYR A 346 6.16 22.07 -2.45
N VAL A 347 6.64 20.83 -2.45
CA VAL A 347 5.84 19.66 -2.09
C VAL A 347 6.31 19.11 -0.75
N HIS A 348 5.35 18.78 0.11
CA HIS A 348 5.56 18.04 1.34
C HIS A 348 4.67 16.80 1.32
N HIS A 349 5.16 15.67 1.84
CA HIS A 349 4.29 14.58 2.29
C HIS A 349 3.27 15.14 3.30
N SER A 350 2.00 14.72 3.32
CA SER A 350 1.05 15.21 4.34
C SER A 350 1.37 14.69 5.75
N THR A 351 2.15 13.61 5.82
CA THR A 351 2.75 13.08 7.07
C THR A 351 3.91 13.93 7.58
N ARG A 352 4.46 14.85 6.78
CA ARG A 352 5.55 15.74 7.18
C ARG A 352 5.04 16.80 8.14
N ASP A 353 5.42 16.65 9.40
CA ASP A 353 5.04 17.53 10.49
C ASP A 353 6.32 18.07 11.17
N LEU A 354 6.72 19.30 10.82
CA LEU A 354 7.97 19.94 11.28
C LEU A 354 7.72 21.14 12.21
N PRO A 355 7.19 20.93 13.43
CA PRO A 355 6.84 22.00 14.36
C PRO A 355 8.01 22.90 14.78
N GLY A 356 9.26 22.45 14.65
CA GLY A 356 10.46 23.17 15.07
C GLY A 356 10.90 24.37 14.21
N GLN A 357 10.21 24.65 13.08
CA GLN A 357 10.57 25.76 12.19
C GLN A 357 9.88 27.08 12.58
N ALA A 358 10.52 28.22 12.28
CA ALA A 358 9.97 29.55 12.56
C ALA A 358 8.56 29.74 11.95
N ARG A 359 8.43 29.40 10.66
CA ARG A 359 7.16 29.49 9.91
C ARG A 359 6.05 28.59 10.45
N HIS A 360 6.40 27.47 11.09
CA HIS A 360 5.44 26.53 11.69
C HIS A 360 5.01 27.03 13.09
N ALA A 361 5.97 27.44 13.93
CA ALA A 361 5.71 28.03 15.25
C ALA A 361 4.85 29.31 15.18
N PHE A 362 5.09 30.18 14.20
CA PHE A 362 4.30 31.41 14.01
C PHE A 362 2.92 31.14 13.37
N ALA A 363 2.78 30.10 12.53
CA ALA A 363 1.48 29.68 11.99
C ALA A 363 0.54 29.12 13.06
N LEU A 364 1.08 28.30 13.97
CA LEU A 364 0.36 27.84 15.17
C LEU A 364 -0.03 29.00 16.10
N ASN A 365 0.66 30.14 16.01
CA ASN A 365 0.34 31.39 16.69
C ASN A 365 -0.50 32.38 15.84
N GLY A 366 -1.13 31.90 14.76
CA GLY A 366 -2.16 32.61 13.99
C GLY A 366 -1.66 33.53 12.87
N THR A 367 -0.36 33.47 12.52
CA THR A 367 0.23 34.23 11.41
C THR A 367 0.13 33.46 10.09
N GLY A 368 -0.19 34.14 8.99
CA GLY A 368 -0.15 33.51 7.66
C GLY A 368 1.30 33.41 7.19
N THR A 369 1.87 32.21 7.11
CA THR A 369 3.30 32.05 6.83
C THR A 369 3.56 31.59 5.40
N VAL A 370 4.55 32.21 4.77
CA VAL A 370 4.97 31.92 3.39
C VAL A 370 6.46 31.62 3.41
N LEU A 371 6.86 30.58 2.67
CA LEU A 371 8.25 30.27 2.41
C LEU A 371 8.52 30.45 0.90
N PHE A 372 9.62 31.12 0.59
CA PHE A 372 10.21 31.20 -0.75
C PHE A 372 11.46 30.33 -0.74
N GLU A 373 11.57 29.42 -1.69
CA GLU A 373 12.71 28.52 -1.87
C GLU A 373 13.31 28.76 -3.26
N MET A 374 14.54 29.28 -3.30
CA MET A 374 15.28 29.50 -4.55
C MET A 374 16.39 28.45 -4.70
N PRO A 375 16.67 27.90 -5.90
CA PRO A 375 17.68 26.84 -6.04
C PRO A 375 19.13 27.30 -5.78
N GLY A 376 19.92 26.38 -5.24
CA GLY A 376 21.37 26.50 -5.00
C GLY A 376 21.73 27.33 -3.77
N GLN A 377 22.97 27.26 -3.30
CA GLN A 377 23.48 28.02 -2.14
C GLN A 377 24.86 28.64 -2.46
N GLN A 378 25.45 29.43 -1.56
CA GLN A 378 26.79 30.01 -1.76
C GLN A 378 27.90 29.26 -1.01
N PRO A 379 29.14 29.17 -1.54
CA PRO A 379 29.68 29.90 -2.71
C PRO A 379 29.37 29.32 -4.11
N GLU A 380 28.60 28.25 -4.23
CA GLU A 380 28.37 27.46 -5.45
C GLU A 380 27.56 28.24 -6.50
N THR A 381 26.59 29.03 -6.05
CA THR A 381 25.61 29.71 -6.91
C THR A 381 26.06 31.15 -7.23
N PRO A 382 26.17 31.52 -8.51
CA PRO A 382 26.55 32.87 -8.92
C PRO A 382 25.44 33.90 -8.66
N TYR A 383 25.80 35.18 -8.67
CA TYR A 383 24.83 36.27 -8.59
C TYR A 383 23.92 36.29 -9.83
N ASP A 384 22.62 36.15 -9.62
CA ASP A 384 21.59 36.29 -10.66
C ASP A 384 20.55 37.37 -10.30
N GLN A 385 20.45 38.37 -11.17
CA GLN A 385 19.46 39.45 -11.02
C GLN A 385 18.04 38.98 -11.38
N GLU A 386 17.88 38.00 -12.27
CA GLU A 386 16.55 37.55 -12.71
C GLU A 386 15.80 36.88 -11.56
N THR A 387 16.45 35.97 -10.83
CA THR A 387 15.96 35.39 -9.58
C THR A 387 15.64 36.47 -8.53
N ILE A 388 16.53 37.46 -8.33
CA ILE A 388 16.32 38.56 -7.37
C ILE A 388 15.08 39.39 -7.72
N ASP A 389 14.90 39.75 -8.99
CA ASP A 389 13.76 40.54 -9.48
C ASP A 389 12.44 39.75 -9.28
N LEU A 390 12.44 38.42 -9.50
CA LEU A 390 11.27 37.56 -9.27
C LEU A 390 10.91 37.42 -7.78
N ILE A 391 11.90 37.40 -6.86
CA ILE A 391 11.62 37.42 -5.40
C ILE A 391 10.96 38.74 -5.02
N GLU A 392 11.48 39.87 -5.54
CA GLU A 392 10.88 41.19 -5.29
C GLU A 392 9.42 41.23 -5.79
N ASP A 393 9.16 40.68 -7.00
CA ASP A 393 7.82 40.60 -7.57
C ASP A 393 6.83 39.77 -6.74
N GLY A 394 7.27 38.65 -6.16
CA GLY A 394 6.47 37.86 -5.22
C GLY A 394 6.19 38.60 -3.90
N LEU A 395 7.18 39.30 -3.35
CA LEU A 395 6.99 40.13 -2.15
C LEU A 395 6.01 41.28 -2.41
N TRP A 396 6.10 41.95 -3.57
CA TRP A 396 5.10 42.94 -3.99
C TRP A 396 3.71 42.31 -4.15
N GLY A 397 3.61 41.06 -4.62
CA GLY A 397 2.36 40.31 -4.71
C GLY A 397 1.62 40.24 -3.37
N ILE A 398 2.33 39.86 -2.29
CA ILE A 398 1.77 39.85 -0.93
C ILE A 398 1.34 41.26 -0.51
N LEU A 399 2.22 42.25 -0.65
CA LEU A 399 1.97 43.63 -0.19
C LEU A 399 0.79 44.30 -0.91
N ASP A 400 0.66 44.14 -2.23
CA ASP A 400 -0.44 44.71 -3.01
C ASP A 400 -1.80 44.08 -2.62
N HIS A 401 -1.87 42.74 -2.50
CA HIS A 401 -3.12 42.04 -2.14
C HIS A 401 -3.56 42.32 -0.69
N MET A 402 -2.61 42.53 0.22
CA MET A 402 -2.91 43.01 1.57
C MET A 402 -3.43 44.45 1.54
N ALA A 403 -2.72 45.37 0.87
CA ALA A 403 -3.00 46.79 0.91
C ALA A 403 -4.29 47.20 0.18
N ASP A 404 -4.81 46.40 -0.75
CA ASP A 404 -6.14 46.61 -1.34
C ASP A 404 -7.26 45.71 -0.74
N GLY A 405 -6.87 44.74 0.09
CA GLY A 405 -7.73 43.81 0.81
C GLY A 405 -8.19 42.60 -0.02
N SER A 406 -7.70 42.41 -1.25
CA SER A 406 -8.03 41.26 -2.09
C SER A 406 -7.48 39.92 -1.57
N ILE A 407 -6.51 39.93 -0.65
CA ILE A 407 -5.98 38.71 0.02
C ILE A 407 -7.04 37.93 0.82
N TYR A 408 -8.18 38.56 1.13
CA TYR A 408 -9.34 37.91 1.77
C TYR A 408 -10.41 37.44 0.77
N ASP A 409 -10.24 37.76 -0.52
CA ASP A 409 -11.11 37.33 -1.63
C ASP A 409 -10.44 36.22 -2.49
N LEU A 410 -9.17 35.88 -2.25
CA LEU A 410 -8.47 34.72 -2.84
C LEU A 410 -9.06 33.40 -2.30
N ASP A 411 -9.04 32.35 -3.12
CA ASP A 411 -9.31 30.98 -2.69
C ASP A 411 -7.97 30.32 -2.34
N GLY A 412 -7.82 29.77 -1.13
CA GLY A 412 -6.55 29.18 -0.70
C GLY A 412 -6.19 27.91 -1.49
N ASP A 413 -7.20 27.19 -1.97
CA ASP A 413 -7.00 25.91 -2.65
C ASP A 413 -6.52 26.10 -4.11
N ASP A 414 -6.69 27.29 -4.70
CA ASP A 414 -6.07 27.68 -5.99
C ASP A 414 -4.52 27.64 -5.92
N PHE A 415 -3.90 27.60 -4.72
CA PHE A 415 -2.47 27.34 -4.57
C PHE A 415 -2.04 25.96 -5.08
N TYR A 416 -2.94 24.96 -5.03
CA TYR A 416 -2.64 23.61 -5.49
C TYR A 416 -2.57 23.49 -7.03
N ASP A 417 -3.12 24.47 -7.77
CA ASP A 417 -3.01 24.57 -9.24
C ASP A 417 -1.60 24.98 -9.72
N LEU A 418 -0.72 25.45 -8.82
CA LEU A 418 0.68 25.70 -9.14
C LEU A 418 1.41 24.39 -9.45
N PRO A 419 2.27 24.36 -10.49
CA PRO A 419 2.97 23.14 -10.88
C PRO A 419 4.01 22.77 -9.82
N LYS A 420 4.24 21.48 -9.64
CA LYS A 420 5.24 20.95 -8.71
C LYS A 420 6.62 20.97 -9.37
N TYR A 421 7.68 20.84 -8.58
CA TYR A 421 9.03 20.60 -9.10
C TYR A 421 9.68 19.31 -8.60
N TRP A 422 9.07 18.71 -7.58
CA TRP A 422 9.39 17.38 -7.11
C TRP A 422 8.24 16.47 -7.55
N PRO A 423 8.50 15.26 -8.08
CA PRO A 423 7.44 14.28 -8.31
C PRO A 423 6.71 14.01 -6.99
N ASP A 424 5.43 13.65 -7.05
CA ASP A 424 4.69 13.24 -5.86
C ASP A 424 5.41 12.06 -5.18
N THR A 425 6.01 12.31 -4.02
CA THR A 425 6.33 11.26 -3.07
C THR A 425 5.01 10.90 -2.37
N PRO A 426 4.45 9.71 -2.61
CA PRO A 426 3.07 9.41 -2.26
C PRO A 426 2.80 9.52 -0.76
N ASP A 427 1.54 9.77 -0.47
CA ASP A 427 1.07 10.21 0.84
C ASP A 427 0.86 9.01 1.77
N VAL A 428 1.98 8.37 2.14
CA VAL A 428 2.11 6.90 2.27
C VAL A 428 2.05 6.25 0.88
N SER A 429 2.93 5.29 0.58
CA SER A 429 2.82 4.50 -0.65
C SER A 429 1.44 3.86 -0.74
N ASP A 430 0.84 3.85 -1.92
CA ASP A 430 -0.40 3.09 -2.14
C ASP A 430 -0.16 1.61 -1.75
N PRO A 431 -1.16 0.90 -1.19
CA PRO A 431 -1.03 -0.50 -0.80
C PRO A 431 -0.67 -1.39 -2.01
N GLU A 432 0.55 -1.92 -2.02
CA GLU A 432 1.08 -2.78 -3.10
C GLU A 432 1.97 -3.89 -2.53
N GLN A 433 2.14 -4.96 -3.30
CA GLN A 433 2.99 -6.10 -2.99
C GLN A 433 3.88 -6.44 -4.19
N TYR A 434 5.15 -6.76 -3.90
CA TYR A 434 6.13 -7.27 -4.87
C TYR A 434 6.74 -8.57 -4.36
N ALA A 435 7.02 -9.50 -5.25
CA ALA A 435 7.72 -10.73 -4.92
C ALA A 435 8.60 -11.21 -6.08
N THR A 436 9.70 -11.88 -5.76
CA THR A 436 10.48 -12.65 -6.73
C THR A 436 11.16 -13.85 -6.09
N ASP A 437 11.15 -14.95 -6.83
CA ASP A 437 11.92 -16.18 -6.60
C ASP A 437 13.17 -16.30 -7.48
N PHE A 438 13.41 -15.27 -8.29
CA PHE A 438 14.48 -15.16 -9.27
C PHE A 438 14.44 -16.17 -10.45
N THR A 439 13.30 -16.82 -10.73
CA THR A 439 13.16 -17.76 -11.87
C THR A 439 13.21 -17.09 -13.24
N ASP A 440 12.69 -15.86 -13.38
CA ASP A 440 12.62 -15.12 -14.65
C ASP A 440 13.97 -14.57 -15.16
N TYR A 441 15.05 -14.65 -14.37
CA TYR A 441 16.33 -14.00 -14.67
C TYR A 441 17.37 -14.91 -15.34
N GLU A 442 18.27 -14.33 -16.15
CA GLU A 442 19.31 -15.12 -16.86
C GLU A 442 20.42 -15.62 -15.90
N VAL A 443 20.45 -16.94 -15.68
CA VAL A 443 21.45 -17.63 -14.85
C VAL A 443 22.89 -17.25 -15.24
N GLY A 444 23.63 -16.75 -14.26
CA GLY A 444 25.02 -16.32 -14.41
C GLY A 444 25.22 -14.82 -14.64
N GLU A 445 24.15 -14.03 -14.74
CA GLU A 445 24.15 -12.56 -14.73
C GLU A 445 23.42 -12.04 -13.47
N ALA A 446 23.35 -10.72 -13.26
CA ALA A 446 22.55 -10.11 -12.21
C ALA A 446 21.09 -9.91 -12.69
N PRO A 447 20.08 -9.73 -11.81
CA PRO A 447 18.74 -9.34 -12.23
C PRO A 447 18.80 -8.03 -13.03
N ASN A 448 18.07 -7.96 -14.15
CA ASN A 448 18.22 -6.89 -15.15
C ASN A 448 17.29 -5.67 -14.93
N ASP A 449 16.54 -5.71 -13.84
CA ASP A 449 15.50 -4.81 -13.33
C ASP A 449 15.69 -4.60 -11.81
N TRP A 450 16.93 -4.82 -11.32
CA TRP A 450 17.34 -4.48 -9.98
C TRP A 450 18.54 -3.54 -10.05
N SER A 451 18.41 -2.34 -9.48
CA SER A 451 19.46 -1.34 -9.44
C SER A 451 20.40 -1.53 -8.23
N PRO A 452 21.70 -1.26 -8.40
CA PRO A 452 22.65 -1.23 -7.28
C PRO A 452 22.51 0.06 -6.46
N ILE A 453 22.42 -0.07 -5.13
CA ILE A 453 22.43 1.06 -4.19
C ILE A 453 23.76 1.13 -3.41
N TRP A 454 24.19 2.35 -3.12
CA TRP A 454 25.49 2.77 -2.59
C TRP A 454 26.72 2.37 -3.44
N GLN A 455 27.15 1.10 -3.50
CA GLN A 455 28.42 0.72 -4.19
C GLN A 455 28.41 -0.64 -4.92
N GLY A 456 27.41 -0.92 -5.75
CA GLY A 456 27.41 -2.11 -6.62
C GLY A 456 28.23 -1.94 -7.92
N GLU A 457 29.14 -2.88 -8.20
CA GLU A 457 29.40 -3.32 -9.58
C GLU A 457 28.54 -4.59 -9.76
N GLU A 458 27.85 -4.75 -10.89
CA GLU A 458 26.94 -5.90 -11.17
C GLU A 458 27.61 -7.28 -10.97
N ASP A 459 28.95 -7.36 -11.04
CA ASP A 459 29.71 -8.62 -11.04
C ASP A 459 29.80 -9.35 -9.68
N GLN A 460 29.10 -8.85 -8.66
CA GLN A 460 28.96 -9.47 -7.34
C GLN A 460 27.58 -10.06 -7.06
N PHE A 461 26.61 -9.76 -7.92
CA PHE A 461 25.27 -10.33 -7.89
C PHE A 461 25.18 -11.35 -9.03
N THR A 462 24.69 -12.54 -8.75
CA THR A 462 24.65 -13.62 -9.74
C THR A 462 23.48 -14.54 -9.48
N ILE A 463 22.60 -14.67 -10.47
CA ILE A 463 21.54 -15.68 -10.49
C ILE A 463 22.19 -17.06 -10.65
N LEU A 464 21.80 -18.01 -9.80
CA LEU A 464 22.26 -19.39 -9.83
C LEU A 464 21.09 -20.34 -10.05
N ASP A 465 21.33 -21.42 -10.79
CA ASP A 465 20.41 -22.55 -10.92
C ASP A 465 20.54 -23.53 -9.73
N GLU A 466 19.51 -24.37 -9.56
CA GLU A 466 19.44 -25.51 -8.62
C GLU A 466 19.72 -25.15 -7.12
N PRO A 467 18.78 -24.54 -6.37
CA PRO A 467 17.52 -23.91 -6.82
C PRO A 467 17.77 -22.50 -7.39
N ASN A 468 16.78 -21.95 -8.09
CA ASN A 468 16.83 -20.56 -8.56
C ASN A 468 16.94 -19.61 -7.36
N ARG A 469 17.93 -18.70 -7.41
CA ARG A 469 18.24 -17.77 -6.32
C ARG A 469 19.22 -16.69 -6.77
N LEU A 470 19.18 -15.56 -6.08
CA LEU A 470 20.18 -14.51 -6.18
C LEU A 470 21.33 -14.76 -5.19
N GLN A 471 22.55 -14.93 -5.69
CA GLN A 471 23.76 -14.94 -4.87
C GLN A 471 24.41 -13.55 -4.84
N HIS A 472 24.71 -13.05 -3.64
CA HIS A 472 25.55 -11.87 -3.39
C HIS A 472 26.90 -12.30 -2.79
N MET A 473 28.01 -11.97 -3.45
CA MET A 473 29.37 -12.20 -2.96
C MET A 473 30.11 -10.87 -2.70
N THR A 474 30.20 -10.47 -1.43
CA THR A 474 30.74 -9.16 -1.04
C THR A 474 32.29 -9.14 -1.05
N GLU A 475 32.94 -8.46 -2.02
CA GLU A 475 34.42 -8.34 -1.98
C GLU A 475 34.94 -7.18 -1.09
N SER A 476 34.33 -5.99 -1.14
CA SER A 476 34.70 -4.84 -0.28
C SER A 476 33.75 -3.63 -0.40
N GLY A 477 33.41 -3.01 0.73
CA GLY A 477 32.43 -1.91 0.81
C GLY A 477 31.06 -2.43 1.27
N VAL A 478 30.18 -1.54 1.71
CA VAL A 478 28.75 -1.87 1.86
C VAL A 478 28.10 -1.72 0.51
N ARG A 479 27.24 -2.68 0.16
CA ARG A 479 26.66 -2.78 -1.18
C ARG A 479 25.24 -3.30 -1.06
N GLY A 480 24.29 -2.60 -1.67
CA GLY A 480 22.91 -3.06 -1.77
C GLY A 480 22.47 -3.28 -3.21
N LEU A 481 21.36 -3.98 -3.36
CA LEU A 481 20.64 -4.19 -4.61
C LEU A 481 19.14 -4.11 -4.31
N THR A 482 18.41 -3.34 -5.09
CA THR A 482 16.99 -3.00 -4.89
C THR A 482 16.19 -3.30 -6.18
N PRO A 483 15.01 -3.92 -6.11
CA PRO A 483 14.15 -4.10 -7.29
C PRO A 483 13.63 -2.75 -7.81
N ASP A 484 13.75 -2.52 -9.12
CA ASP A 484 13.33 -1.28 -9.76
C ASP A 484 11.80 -1.10 -9.72
N GLU A 485 11.04 -2.20 -9.72
CA GLU A 485 9.56 -2.21 -9.70
C GLU A 485 8.97 -1.69 -8.38
N VAL A 486 9.60 -1.99 -7.24
CA VAL A 486 9.18 -1.49 -5.93
C VAL A 486 9.41 0.02 -5.78
N GLY A 487 10.41 0.56 -6.48
CA GLY A 487 10.74 1.98 -6.44
C GLY A 487 11.07 2.50 -5.03
N ASP A 488 10.65 3.73 -4.76
CA ASP A 488 10.78 4.40 -3.46
C ASP A 488 9.53 4.20 -2.61
N ILE A 489 9.73 3.65 -1.40
CA ILE A 489 8.67 3.34 -0.44
C ILE A 489 8.54 4.49 0.54
N TYR A 490 7.31 4.86 0.92
CA TYR A 490 7.04 5.84 1.97
C TYR A 490 6.02 5.32 2.98
N GLY A 491 6.37 5.40 4.28
CA GLY A 491 5.46 5.06 5.39
C GLY A 491 5.61 3.64 5.91
N ASP A 492 4.52 2.86 5.88
CA ASP A 492 4.45 1.49 6.41
C ASP A 492 4.92 0.49 5.36
N THR A 493 5.75 -0.48 5.78
CA THR A 493 6.35 -1.46 4.87
C THR A 493 6.75 -2.73 5.61
N GLN A 494 6.70 -3.86 4.91
CA GLN A 494 7.21 -5.14 5.37
C GLN A 494 8.15 -5.71 4.29
N ILE A 495 9.25 -6.35 4.70
CA ILE A 495 10.12 -7.11 3.81
C ILE A 495 10.31 -8.52 4.36
N PHE A 496 10.07 -9.51 3.50
CA PHE A 496 10.31 -10.93 3.72
C PHE A 496 11.54 -11.38 2.92
N GLY A 497 12.33 -12.27 3.50
CA GLY A 497 13.43 -12.94 2.79
C GLY A 497 13.63 -14.39 3.22
N LEU A 498 13.77 -15.27 2.23
CA LEU A 498 14.24 -16.64 2.40
C LEU A 498 15.74 -16.67 2.09
N VAL A 499 16.57 -16.71 3.14
CA VAL A 499 18.00 -16.38 3.09
C VAL A 499 18.89 -17.47 3.67
N ARG A 500 20.08 -17.65 3.06
CA ARG A 500 21.16 -18.54 3.50
C ARG A 500 22.49 -17.81 3.44
N GLY A 501 23.41 -18.13 4.37
CA GLY A 501 24.80 -17.66 4.33
C GLY A 501 25.81 -18.80 4.24
N GLU A 502 26.84 -18.63 3.40
CA GLU A 502 28.01 -19.50 3.31
C GLU A 502 29.28 -18.76 3.81
N ASP A 503 30.27 -19.49 4.34
CA ASP A 503 31.55 -18.96 4.88
C ASP A 503 31.37 -17.86 5.99
N ILE A 504 30.26 -17.90 6.74
CA ILE A 504 29.85 -16.90 7.75
C ILE A 504 30.89 -16.75 8.88
N HIS A 505 31.28 -15.53 9.22
CA HIS A 505 32.27 -15.26 10.28
C HIS A 505 31.87 -14.23 11.35
N GLU A 506 30.90 -13.33 11.08
CA GLU A 506 30.40 -12.32 12.04
C GLU A 506 28.86 -12.15 11.90
N THR A 507 28.40 -11.36 10.93
CA THR A 507 26.99 -11.24 10.52
C THR A 507 26.67 -12.27 9.43
N MET A 508 25.43 -12.81 9.43
CA MET A 508 24.96 -13.82 8.47
C MET A 508 24.37 -13.22 7.19
N PHE A 509 23.50 -12.21 7.29
CA PHE A 509 22.83 -11.52 6.19
C PHE A 509 22.48 -10.07 6.60
N GLU A 510 22.14 -9.20 5.65
CA GLU A 510 21.50 -7.90 5.92
C GLU A 510 20.32 -7.71 4.94
N LEU A 511 19.09 -7.54 5.45
CA LEU A 511 17.85 -7.36 4.69
C LEU A 511 17.19 -6.05 5.17
N GLY A 512 16.72 -5.17 4.29
CA GLY A 512 16.26 -3.85 4.73
C GLY A 512 15.29 -3.10 3.83
N PHE A 513 14.79 -2.00 4.37
CA PHE A 513 13.91 -1.04 3.70
C PHE A 513 14.25 0.41 4.06
N HIS A 514 13.62 1.35 3.37
CA HIS A 514 13.94 2.78 3.45
C HIS A 514 15.43 3.05 3.12
N MET A 515 15.99 2.18 2.29
CA MET A 515 17.37 2.25 1.81
C MET A 515 17.50 3.45 0.87
N SER A 516 18.39 4.37 1.20
CA SER A 516 18.52 5.63 0.48
C SER A 516 19.94 6.20 0.59
N GLY A 517 20.20 7.28 -0.15
CA GLY A 517 21.48 7.99 -0.15
C GLY A 517 22.59 7.34 -0.97
N SER A 518 23.80 7.84 -0.79
CA SER A 518 24.93 7.67 -1.70
C SER A 518 25.99 6.66 -1.20
N PRO A 519 26.98 6.27 -2.04
CA PRO A 519 28.20 5.55 -1.64
C PRO A 519 28.88 5.96 -0.32
N ASP A 520 28.72 7.22 0.10
CA ASP A 520 29.36 7.83 1.27
C ASP A 520 28.32 8.32 2.31
N SER A 521 27.02 8.13 2.04
CA SER A 521 25.86 8.61 2.80
C SER A 521 24.77 7.52 2.87
N GLU A 522 25.17 6.35 3.35
CA GLU A 522 24.30 5.16 3.39
C GLU A 522 23.21 5.35 4.46
N ASN A 523 21.93 5.30 4.06
CA ASN A 523 20.77 5.42 4.94
C ASN A 523 19.87 4.18 4.80
N GLY A 524 19.19 3.75 5.87
CA GLY A 524 18.13 2.72 5.83
C GLY A 524 17.96 1.92 7.13
N ILE A 525 16.94 1.06 7.18
CA ILE A 525 16.63 0.16 8.30
C ILE A 525 16.88 -1.29 7.88
N TYR A 526 17.55 -2.08 8.73
CA TYR A 526 17.93 -3.46 8.42
C TYR A 526 17.62 -4.44 9.55
N ALA A 527 17.21 -5.65 9.18
CA ALA A 527 17.35 -6.85 9.96
C ALA A 527 18.71 -7.50 9.66
N ASP A 528 19.40 -7.94 10.70
CA ASP A 528 20.55 -8.85 10.55
C ASP A 528 20.54 -9.95 11.62
N ALA A 529 21.29 -11.03 11.36
CA ALA A 529 21.54 -12.08 12.33
C ALA A 529 23.04 -12.23 12.60
N GLN A 530 23.43 -12.36 13.87
CA GLN A 530 24.82 -12.43 14.32
C GLN A 530 25.15 -13.79 14.97
N MET A 531 26.26 -14.38 14.55
CA MET A 531 26.82 -15.60 15.16
C MET A 531 27.67 -15.30 16.42
N PRO A 532 27.80 -16.25 17.37
CA PRO A 532 28.66 -16.11 18.55
C PRO A 532 30.13 -15.81 18.22
N ASP A 533 30.65 -14.69 18.72
CA ASP A 533 31.94 -14.14 18.32
C ASP A 533 32.95 -14.03 19.51
N ALA A 534 33.75 -12.96 19.56
CA ALA A 534 34.67 -12.69 20.67
C ALA A 534 34.07 -11.84 21.80
N GLU A 535 32.91 -11.21 21.58
CA GLU A 535 32.24 -10.27 22.47
C GLU A 535 30.85 -10.79 22.94
N SER A 536 30.16 -11.62 22.14
CA SER A 536 28.94 -12.39 22.47
C SER A 536 29.21 -13.92 22.49
N ASP A 537 28.55 -14.64 23.41
CA ASP A 537 28.56 -16.12 23.49
C ASP A 537 27.25 -16.74 22.89
N GLU A 538 26.33 -15.93 22.32
CA GLU A 538 24.94 -16.27 21.96
C GLU A 538 24.58 -15.82 20.52
N ASN A 539 23.69 -16.54 19.83
CA ASN A 539 23.16 -16.15 18.51
C ASN A 539 22.04 -15.10 18.71
N SER A 540 21.96 -14.09 17.84
CA SER A 540 20.93 -13.05 17.96
C SER A 540 20.48 -12.48 16.62
N VAL A 541 19.21 -12.05 16.56
CA VAL A 541 18.69 -11.15 15.53
C VAL A 541 18.76 -9.71 16.03
N ARG A 542 18.95 -8.74 15.14
CA ARG A 542 19.05 -7.31 15.45
C ARG A 542 18.24 -6.47 14.47
N ILE A 543 17.73 -5.33 14.96
CA ILE A 543 17.32 -4.23 14.07
C ILE A 543 18.42 -3.17 14.13
N MET A 544 18.87 -2.75 12.95
CA MET A 544 19.96 -1.80 12.74
C MET A 544 19.44 -0.61 11.93
N GLN A 545 20.00 0.57 12.18
CA GLN A 545 19.79 1.76 11.35
C GLN A 545 21.14 2.19 10.76
N ARG A 546 21.17 2.50 9.46
CA ARG A 546 22.24 3.31 8.87
C ARG A 546 21.73 4.74 8.72
N SER A 547 22.56 5.70 9.12
CA SER A 547 22.35 7.12 8.89
C SER A 547 23.70 7.75 8.53
N GLU A 548 23.79 8.43 7.39
CA GLU A 548 25.03 9.09 6.89
C GLU A 548 26.26 8.14 6.88
N GLY A 549 26.08 6.88 6.50
CA GLY A 549 27.16 5.86 6.50
C GLY A 549 27.61 5.40 7.89
N SER A 550 27.00 5.89 8.98
CA SER A 550 27.16 5.37 10.33
C SER A 550 26.10 4.31 10.62
N THR A 551 26.48 3.18 11.23
CA THR A 551 25.54 2.10 11.60
C THR A 551 25.34 2.03 13.11
N GLU A 552 24.09 2.06 13.56
CA GLU A 552 23.66 1.87 14.95
C GLU A 552 22.76 0.64 15.10
N THR A 553 22.81 -0.02 16.26
CA THR A 553 21.88 -1.11 16.63
C THR A 553 20.73 -0.54 17.45
N LEU A 554 19.51 -0.60 16.92
CA LEU A 554 18.31 -0.10 17.60
C LEU A 554 17.84 -1.07 18.71
N ASP A 555 17.83 -2.38 18.44
CA ASP A 555 17.55 -3.41 19.45
C ASP A 555 18.13 -4.79 19.06
N THR A 556 18.12 -5.75 19.98
CA THR A 556 18.73 -7.09 19.82
C THR A 556 18.01 -8.16 20.64
N ALA A 557 17.71 -9.31 20.05
CA ALA A 557 17.09 -10.46 20.71
C ALA A 557 17.90 -11.77 20.53
N GLU A 558 18.00 -12.56 21.61
CA GLU A 558 18.57 -13.92 21.57
C GLU A 558 17.69 -14.86 20.74
N LEU A 559 18.28 -15.61 19.79
CA LEU A 559 17.56 -16.61 18.99
C LEU A 559 17.34 -17.92 19.79
N PRO A 560 16.18 -18.59 19.65
CA PRO A 560 15.90 -19.84 20.38
C PRO A 560 16.63 -21.07 19.78
N PHE A 561 17.19 -20.94 18.57
CA PHE A 561 17.94 -21.96 17.84
C PHE A 561 19.44 -21.59 17.69
N THR A 562 20.20 -22.42 16.98
CA THR A 562 21.59 -22.15 16.62
C THR A 562 21.64 -21.76 15.15
N LEU A 563 22.34 -20.69 14.80
CA LEU A 563 22.65 -20.40 13.41
C LEU A 563 23.74 -21.37 12.93
N GLU A 564 23.49 -22.09 11.85
CA GLU A 564 24.45 -22.98 11.20
C GLU A 564 24.84 -22.41 9.82
N GLU A 565 26.01 -22.78 9.31
CA GLU A 565 26.43 -22.49 7.92
C GLU A 565 25.64 -23.38 6.94
N ASP A 566 25.34 -22.87 5.74
CA ASP A 566 24.63 -23.59 4.65
C ASP A 566 23.16 -23.98 4.96
N GLU A 567 22.52 -23.41 5.99
CA GLU A 567 21.11 -23.60 6.36
C GLU A 567 20.24 -22.40 5.94
N TRP A 568 19.00 -22.65 5.52
CA TRP A 568 18.04 -21.61 5.10
C TRP A 568 17.19 -21.12 6.27
N TYR A 569 16.88 -19.82 6.26
CA TYR A 569 16.08 -19.15 7.28
C TYR A 569 15.07 -18.20 6.63
N ARG A 570 13.88 -18.12 7.22
CA ARG A 570 12.83 -17.15 6.90
C ARG A 570 12.98 -15.94 7.83
N VAL A 571 12.85 -14.74 7.28
CA VAL A 571 13.04 -13.47 8.00
C VAL A 571 11.94 -12.50 7.58
N VAL A 572 11.27 -11.88 8.56
CA VAL A 572 10.34 -10.76 8.33
C VAL A 572 10.83 -9.56 9.12
N LEU A 573 11.03 -8.43 8.46
CA LEU A 573 11.23 -7.11 9.05
C LEU A 573 10.03 -6.23 8.69
N GLN A 574 9.43 -5.54 9.66
CA GLN A 574 8.26 -4.69 9.46
C GLN A 574 8.46 -3.31 10.08
N ARG A 575 7.90 -2.29 9.41
CA ARG A 575 7.56 -0.98 9.97
C ARG A 575 6.05 -0.77 9.95
N GLN A 576 5.49 -0.39 11.09
CA GLN A 576 4.10 0.07 11.22
C GLN A 576 4.08 1.35 12.07
N ALA A 577 3.78 2.48 11.43
CA ALA A 577 4.05 3.83 11.91
C ALA A 577 5.49 4.00 12.43
N GLU A 578 5.67 4.25 13.74
CA GLU A 578 7.00 4.32 14.38
C GLU A 578 7.52 2.95 14.83
N ALA A 579 6.71 1.89 14.84
CA ALA A 579 7.11 0.59 15.36
C ALA A 579 7.96 -0.18 14.33
N LEU A 580 9.13 -0.66 14.76
CA LEU A 580 9.97 -1.58 13.99
C LEU A 580 9.99 -2.96 14.65
N GLN A 581 9.73 -4.01 13.87
CA GLN A 581 9.59 -5.38 14.36
C GLN A 581 10.37 -6.36 13.47
N VAL A 582 10.98 -7.40 14.07
CA VAL A 582 11.61 -8.50 13.30
C VAL A 582 11.36 -9.86 13.96
N LYS A 583 11.10 -10.87 13.13
CA LYS A 583 11.03 -12.31 13.48
C LYS A 583 11.83 -13.13 12.45
N MET A 584 12.41 -14.24 12.90
CA MET A 584 13.29 -15.11 12.11
C MET A 584 13.22 -16.55 12.62
N TRP A 585 13.08 -17.52 11.71
CA TRP A 585 13.03 -18.95 12.04
C TRP A 585 13.72 -19.81 10.97
N PRO A 586 14.13 -21.06 11.28
CA PRO A 586 14.66 -21.98 10.28
C PRO A 586 13.58 -22.33 9.26
N ASP A 587 13.97 -22.45 8.00
CA ASP A 587 13.08 -22.93 6.94
C ASP A 587 12.60 -24.36 7.26
N GLY A 588 11.30 -24.63 7.03
CA GLY A 588 10.63 -25.87 7.44
C GLY A 588 10.24 -25.99 8.93
N GLU A 589 10.39 -24.93 9.74
CA GLU A 589 9.72 -24.80 11.05
C GLU A 589 8.51 -23.84 10.98
N GLU A 590 7.52 -24.02 11.86
CA GLU A 590 6.35 -23.12 11.97
C GLU A 590 6.77 -21.68 12.31
N GLU A 591 6.12 -20.69 11.70
CA GLU A 591 6.38 -19.27 11.97
C GLU A 591 6.08 -18.89 13.44
N PRO A 592 6.91 -18.05 14.09
CA PRO A 592 6.65 -17.60 15.46
C PRO A 592 5.46 -16.62 15.59
N ASP A 593 4.47 -16.99 16.44
CA ASP A 593 3.34 -16.12 16.86
C ASP A 593 3.78 -14.74 17.40
N ASP A 594 4.91 -14.70 18.12
CA ASP A 594 5.41 -13.52 18.83
C ASP A 594 6.62 -12.91 18.09
N TRP A 595 6.58 -11.61 17.79
CA TRP A 595 7.74 -10.85 17.32
C TRP A 595 8.91 -10.92 18.31
N GLN A 596 10.12 -11.17 17.80
CA GLN A 596 11.31 -11.30 18.65
C GLN A 596 11.87 -9.96 19.10
N ILE A 597 11.73 -8.94 18.26
CA ILE A 597 12.03 -7.54 18.57
C ILE A 597 10.79 -6.70 18.26
N THR A 598 10.54 -5.68 19.08
CA THR A 598 9.61 -4.60 18.78
C THR A 598 10.16 -3.34 19.44
N THR A 599 10.66 -2.42 18.63
CA THR A 599 11.26 -1.14 19.03
C THR A 599 10.60 0.01 18.28
N THR A 600 11.06 1.24 18.47
CA THR A 600 10.48 2.44 17.81
C THR A 600 11.55 3.32 17.17
N GLU A 601 11.28 3.78 15.96
CA GLU A 601 12.13 4.65 15.13
C GLU A 601 11.21 5.67 14.43
N SER A 602 11.51 6.97 14.49
CA SER A 602 10.61 8.04 14.01
C SER A 602 11.25 9.04 13.04
N THR A 603 12.40 8.69 12.47
CA THR A 603 13.19 9.56 11.59
C THR A 603 13.30 9.04 10.16
N MET A 604 13.03 7.76 9.90
CA MET A 604 13.29 7.10 8.62
C MET A 604 12.05 6.42 8.02
N PHE A 605 11.27 7.19 7.27
CA PHE A 605 10.00 6.79 6.65
C PHE A 605 10.04 6.70 5.11
N GLY A 606 11.22 6.76 4.47
CA GLY A 606 11.32 6.85 3.01
C GLY A 606 12.56 6.17 2.42
N GLY A 607 12.42 5.55 1.25
CA GLY A 607 13.48 4.93 0.45
C GLY A 607 13.15 3.50 0.01
N GLN A 608 14.07 2.84 -0.67
CA GLN A 608 13.83 1.56 -1.34
C GLN A 608 13.87 0.34 -0.39
N ALA A 609 13.26 -0.77 -0.79
CA ALA A 609 13.49 -2.09 -0.17
C ALA A 609 14.59 -2.86 -0.89
N GLY A 610 15.29 -3.76 -0.21
CA GLY A 610 16.26 -4.64 -0.85
C GLY A 610 17.18 -5.40 0.10
N ILE A 611 18.24 -5.93 -0.50
CA ILE A 611 19.29 -6.69 0.20
C ILE A 611 20.57 -5.86 0.30
N SER A 612 21.37 -6.08 1.34
CA SER A 612 22.74 -5.55 1.37
C SER A 612 23.72 -6.48 2.07
N HIS A 613 25.01 -6.17 2.00
CA HIS A 613 25.96 -6.62 3.03
C HIS A 613 27.21 -5.74 3.08
N SER A 614 27.73 -5.53 4.29
CA SER A 614 28.96 -4.79 4.60
C SER A 614 30.24 -5.62 4.73
N THR A 615 30.17 -6.96 4.87
CA THR A 615 31.29 -7.77 5.39
C THR A 615 32.11 -8.44 4.26
N PRO A 616 33.41 -8.08 4.08
CA PRO A 616 34.24 -8.63 3.00
C PRO A 616 34.49 -10.15 3.10
N GLY A 617 34.08 -10.87 2.07
CA GLY A 617 34.24 -12.31 1.91
C GLY A 617 32.99 -13.13 2.26
N MET A 618 31.88 -12.49 2.62
CA MET A 618 30.58 -13.15 2.80
C MET A 618 29.98 -13.61 1.48
N ILE A 619 29.21 -14.69 1.54
CA ILE A 619 28.36 -15.20 0.46
C ILE A 619 26.96 -15.35 1.03
N ASN A 620 25.99 -14.74 0.37
CA ASN A 620 24.59 -14.79 0.71
C ASN A 620 23.79 -15.29 -0.47
N ASP A 621 22.91 -16.25 -0.26
CA ASP A 621 21.91 -16.65 -1.23
C ASP A 621 20.53 -16.21 -0.73
N TYR A 622 19.74 -15.66 -1.63
CA TYR A 622 18.34 -15.30 -1.41
C TYR A 622 17.50 -16.07 -2.44
N ALA A 623 16.69 -17.02 -1.98
CA ALA A 623 15.83 -17.83 -2.86
C ALA A 623 14.47 -17.16 -3.11
N PHE A 624 14.07 -16.25 -2.23
CA PHE A 624 12.84 -15.47 -2.37
C PHE A 624 13.00 -14.12 -1.65
N ILE A 625 12.48 -13.05 -2.25
CA ILE A 625 12.31 -11.74 -1.63
C ILE A 625 10.86 -11.29 -1.85
N GLY A 626 10.19 -10.88 -0.79
CA GLY A 626 8.87 -10.26 -0.84
C GLY A 626 8.89 -8.89 -0.17
N VAL A 627 8.14 -7.93 -0.70
CA VAL A 627 7.98 -6.58 -0.16
C VAL A 627 6.50 -6.23 -0.13
N GLY A 628 6.00 -5.74 1.00
CA GLY A 628 4.71 -5.09 1.15
C GLY A 628 4.91 -3.60 1.44
N VAL A 629 4.10 -2.74 0.83
CA VAL A 629 4.13 -1.29 1.01
C VAL A 629 2.73 -0.77 1.35
N GLY A 630 2.63 0.44 1.90
CA GLY A 630 1.34 1.05 2.25
C GLY A 630 0.62 0.40 3.44
N GLY A 631 1.28 -0.51 4.16
CA GLY A 631 0.69 -1.30 5.25
C GLY A 631 0.40 -2.76 4.90
N GLU A 632 0.59 -3.17 3.65
CA GLU A 632 0.47 -4.57 3.23
C GLU A 632 1.54 -5.47 3.88
N GLU A 633 1.18 -6.74 4.09
CA GLU A 633 2.17 -7.76 4.44
C GLU A 633 3.03 -8.10 3.22
N ALA A 634 4.28 -8.49 3.45
CA ALA A 634 5.15 -8.93 2.37
C ALA A 634 4.71 -10.34 1.92
N PRO A 635 4.65 -10.63 0.61
CA PRO A 635 4.49 -12.00 0.15
C PRO A 635 5.57 -12.91 0.75
N HIS A 636 5.15 -14.05 1.31
CA HIS A 636 6.06 -15.04 1.86
C HIS A 636 6.36 -16.11 0.81
N ALA A 637 7.56 -16.70 0.87
CA ALA A 637 7.86 -17.87 0.05
C ALA A 637 6.93 -19.04 0.41
N PRO A 638 6.45 -19.84 -0.56
CA PRO A 638 5.82 -21.13 -0.28
C PRO A 638 6.67 -22.00 0.65
N ASP A 639 6.06 -22.88 1.43
CA ASP A 639 6.81 -23.75 2.37
C ASP A 639 7.71 -24.77 1.65
N ASP A 640 7.42 -25.06 0.38
CA ASP A 640 8.13 -25.93 -0.54
C ASP A 640 9.04 -25.19 -1.55
N HIS A 641 9.28 -23.88 -1.37
CA HIS A 641 10.02 -23.02 -2.32
C HIS A 641 11.44 -23.49 -2.70
N LEU A 642 12.08 -24.26 -1.81
CA LEU A 642 13.44 -24.79 -2.01
C LEU A 642 13.46 -26.23 -2.53
N GLU A 643 12.29 -26.79 -2.79
CA GLU A 643 12.09 -28.11 -3.39
C GLU A 643 12.18 -27.97 -4.93
N PRO A 644 12.76 -28.96 -5.65
CA PRO A 644 13.02 -28.82 -7.07
C PRO A 644 11.75 -28.91 -7.93
N GLU A 645 11.18 -27.74 -8.23
CA GLU A 645 10.14 -27.47 -9.23
C GLU A 645 10.14 -28.45 -10.43
N PRO A 646 8.99 -29.07 -10.78
CA PRO A 646 8.88 -29.90 -11.97
C PRO A 646 8.92 -29.03 -13.25
N PRO A 647 9.66 -29.44 -14.29
CA PRO A 647 9.82 -28.61 -15.50
C PRO A 647 8.50 -28.43 -16.27
N GLU A 648 8.22 -27.21 -16.75
CA GLU A 648 6.98 -26.82 -17.47
C GLU A 648 6.43 -27.87 -18.47
N ASP A 649 7.33 -28.52 -19.20
CA ASP A 649 7.06 -29.48 -20.29
C ASP A 649 7.55 -30.90 -19.88
N ILE A 650 7.26 -31.33 -18.64
CA ILE A 650 7.72 -32.60 -18.05
C ILE A 650 7.37 -33.86 -18.87
N THR A 651 8.38 -34.71 -19.11
CA THR A 651 8.17 -36.06 -19.67
C THR A 651 8.34 -37.15 -18.63
N ALA A 652 7.85 -38.35 -18.94
CA ALA A 652 8.12 -39.56 -18.17
C ALA A 652 9.62 -39.97 -18.12
N ASN A 653 10.51 -39.26 -18.82
CA ASN A 653 11.96 -39.37 -18.66
C ASN A 653 12.52 -38.34 -17.68
N ASP A 654 11.88 -37.19 -17.52
CA ASP A 654 12.34 -36.14 -16.61
C ASP A 654 11.96 -36.52 -15.17
N LEU A 655 10.75 -37.07 -14.94
CA LEU A 655 10.40 -37.79 -13.71
C LEU A 655 11.39 -38.92 -13.35
N ILE A 656 12.01 -39.58 -14.34
CA ILE A 656 13.06 -40.59 -14.08
C ILE A 656 14.33 -39.93 -13.56
N GLU A 657 14.68 -38.74 -14.06
CA GLU A 657 15.87 -37.99 -13.65
C GLU A 657 15.64 -37.35 -12.27
N MET A 658 14.45 -36.82 -11.97
CA MET A 658 14.04 -36.36 -10.62
C MET A 658 14.13 -37.49 -9.57
N ILE A 659 13.58 -38.68 -9.84
CA ILE A 659 13.71 -39.85 -8.95
C ILE A 659 15.19 -40.23 -8.73
N GLU A 660 16.03 -40.10 -9.76
CA GLU A 660 17.47 -40.39 -9.66
C GLU A 660 18.23 -39.27 -8.91
N GLN A 661 17.80 -37.99 -8.97
CA GLN A 661 18.32 -36.86 -8.17
C GLN A 661 17.98 -37.03 -6.68
N TYR A 662 16.72 -37.30 -6.34
CA TYR A 662 16.30 -37.52 -4.95
C TYR A 662 16.94 -38.76 -4.28
N ASP A 663 17.26 -39.83 -5.04
CA ASP A 663 18.06 -40.98 -4.53
C ASP A 663 19.53 -40.60 -4.28
N GLU A 664 20.06 -39.58 -4.98
CA GLU A 664 21.40 -39.02 -4.72
C GLU A 664 21.41 -37.98 -3.58
N ALA A 665 20.33 -37.21 -3.39
CA ALA A 665 20.14 -36.31 -2.25
C ALA A 665 19.99 -37.07 -0.91
N GLY A 666 19.29 -38.21 -0.93
CA GLY A 666 19.13 -39.10 0.23
C GLY A 666 17.69 -39.25 0.73
N GLU A 667 16.74 -38.65 0.01
CA GLU A 667 15.30 -38.63 0.34
C GLU A 667 14.64 -40.02 0.28
N PHE A 668 15.27 -40.98 -0.38
CA PHE A 668 14.87 -42.39 -0.31
C PHE A 668 15.61 -43.15 0.79
N SER A 669 14.85 -43.78 1.69
CA SER A 669 15.34 -44.67 2.74
C SER A 669 16.19 -45.86 2.25
N SER A 670 16.08 -46.22 0.96
CA SER A 670 16.90 -47.24 0.31
C SER A 670 16.86 -47.17 -1.22
N ASP A 671 17.97 -47.49 -1.89
CA ASP A 671 18.04 -47.61 -3.36
C ASP A 671 17.23 -48.79 -3.95
N GLU A 672 16.37 -49.47 -3.17
CA GLU A 672 15.35 -50.39 -3.67
C GLU A 672 13.95 -49.74 -3.77
N ALA A 673 13.73 -48.58 -3.15
CA ALA A 673 12.54 -47.73 -3.26
C ALA A 673 12.55 -46.93 -4.57
N ALA A 674 13.51 -46.00 -4.74
CA ALA A 674 13.71 -45.23 -5.97
C ALA A 674 13.66 -46.11 -7.24
N ARG A 675 14.39 -47.24 -7.24
CA ARG A 675 14.40 -48.20 -8.37
C ARG A 675 13.05 -48.82 -8.72
N ALA A 676 12.07 -48.84 -7.81
CA ALA A 676 10.72 -49.30 -8.10
C ALA A 676 9.98 -48.25 -8.93
N LEU A 677 10.00 -46.99 -8.49
CA LEU A 677 9.45 -45.82 -9.19
C LEU A 677 10.09 -45.67 -10.58
N THR A 678 11.43 -45.64 -10.67
CA THR A 678 12.16 -45.55 -11.95
C THR A 678 11.83 -46.71 -12.91
N ALA A 679 11.55 -47.92 -12.40
CA ALA A 679 11.21 -49.06 -13.24
C ALA A 679 9.77 -48.99 -13.78
N HIS A 680 8.88 -48.31 -13.04
CA HIS A 680 7.51 -48.04 -13.45
C HIS A 680 7.45 -46.92 -14.49
N MET A 681 8.12 -45.79 -14.25
CA MET A 681 8.20 -44.68 -15.21
C MET A 681 8.86 -45.06 -16.54
N ARG A 682 9.84 -45.97 -16.53
CA ARG A 682 10.39 -46.57 -17.78
C ARG A 682 9.37 -47.38 -18.60
N SER A 683 8.19 -47.65 -18.05
CA SER A 683 7.04 -48.20 -18.77
C SER A 683 6.10 -47.10 -19.29
N VAL A 684 5.90 -46.02 -18.54
CA VAL A 684 5.16 -44.81 -18.94
C VAL A 684 5.81 -44.15 -20.15
N SER A 685 7.12 -43.86 -20.05
CA SER A 685 7.96 -43.32 -21.13
C SER A 685 7.89 -44.15 -22.42
N HIS A 686 7.60 -45.46 -22.33
CA HIS A 686 7.39 -46.29 -23.52
C HIS A 686 6.02 -46.09 -24.21
N TYR A 687 4.98 -45.67 -23.49
CA TYR A 687 3.65 -45.36 -24.03
C TYR A 687 3.58 -43.91 -24.56
N GLU A 688 4.21 -42.99 -23.86
CA GLU A 688 4.52 -41.62 -24.30
C GLU A 688 5.25 -41.62 -25.66
N ASP A 689 6.36 -42.37 -25.79
CA ASP A 689 7.11 -42.64 -27.05
C ASP A 689 6.21 -43.13 -28.22
N GLN A 690 5.03 -43.68 -27.91
CA GLN A 690 4.08 -44.24 -28.86
C GLN A 690 2.85 -43.35 -29.12
N GLY A 691 2.70 -42.24 -28.38
CA GLY A 691 1.51 -41.38 -28.42
C GLY A 691 0.25 -42.08 -27.92
N GLU A 692 0.37 -42.95 -26.91
CA GLU A 692 -0.76 -43.68 -26.32
C GLU A 692 -1.19 -43.02 -24.99
N ALA A 693 -1.64 -41.75 -25.04
CA ALA A 693 -1.97 -40.90 -23.88
C ALA A 693 -2.88 -41.59 -22.81
N GLU A 694 -3.95 -42.26 -23.24
CA GLU A 694 -4.83 -43.07 -22.35
C GLU A 694 -4.08 -44.12 -21.49
N LYS A 695 -2.89 -44.56 -21.93
CA LYS A 695 -2.02 -45.50 -21.19
C LYS A 695 -0.90 -44.81 -20.44
N VAL A 696 -0.60 -43.55 -20.73
CA VAL A 696 0.24 -42.71 -19.86
C VAL A 696 -0.55 -42.51 -18.58
N ILE A 697 -1.74 -41.92 -18.65
CA ILE A 697 -2.67 -41.68 -17.53
C ILE A 697 -2.91 -42.96 -16.70
N GLN A 698 -3.40 -44.06 -17.30
CA GLN A 698 -3.61 -45.33 -16.58
C GLN A 698 -2.34 -45.92 -15.90
N HIS A 699 -1.15 -45.58 -16.38
CA HIS A 699 0.09 -45.98 -15.72
C HIS A 699 0.59 -44.93 -14.71
N MET A 700 0.21 -43.66 -14.83
CA MET A 700 0.45 -42.63 -13.82
C MET A 700 -0.44 -42.83 -12.58
N GLU A 701 -1.71 -43.18 -12.72
CA GLU A 701 -2.56 -43.65 -11.59
C GLU A 701 -1.81 -44.72 -10.76
N GLY A 702 -1.24 -45.71 -11.46
CA GLY A 702 -0.44 -46.79 -10.85
C GLY A 702 0.98 -46.39 -10.39
N PHE A 703 1.39 -45.15 -10.64
CA PHE A 703 2.59 -44.51 -10.12
C PHE A 703 2.27 -43.80 -8.79
N HIS A 704 1.20 -43.00 -8.69
CA HIS A 704 0.69 -42.45 -7.42
C HIS A 704 0.45 -43.59 -6.41
N ASP A 705 -0.34 -44.62 -6.78
CA ASP A 705 -0.58 -45.86 -6.00
C ASP A 705 0.71 -46.50 -5.40
N LEU A 706 1.86 -46.31 -6.07
CA LEU A 706 3.17 -46.84 -5.68
C LEU A 706 4.02 -45.82 -4.89
N LEU A 707 3.82 -44.52 -5.13
CA LEU A 707 4.44 -43.39 -4.45
C LEU A 707 3.80 -43.19 -3.07
N ASP A 708 2.47 -43.10 -2.99
CA ASP A 708 1.65 -43.11 -1.76
C ASP A 708 2.04 -44.27 -0.84
N GLN A 709 2.17 -45.48 -1.40
CA GLN A 709 2.50 -46.66 -0.62
C GLN A 709 3.92 -46.60 -0.06
N GLN A 710 4.84 -45.89 -0.72
CA GLN A 710 6.20 -45.70 -0.23
C GLN A 710 6.28 -44.60 0.82
N PHE A 711 5.55 -43.50 0.65
CA PHE A 711 5.45 -42.45 1.67
C PHE A 711 4.81 -43.00 2.96
N ASN A 712 3.68 -43.69 2.85
CA ASN A 712 3.01 -44.38 3.97
C ASN A 712 3.85 -45.48 4.65
N ASP A 713 4.85 -46.07 3.96
CA ASP A 713 5.78 -47.07 4.53
C ASP A 713 7.08 -46.40 5.08
N GLU A 714 7.15 -45.05 5.17
CA GLU A 714 8.33 -44.25 5.57
C GLU A 714 9.56 -44.50 4.67
N LEU A 715 9.33 -44.69 3.35
CA LEU A 715 10.38 -45.08 2.39
C LEU A 715 10.93 -43.96 1.50
N VAL A 716 10.14 -42.90 1.31
CA VAL A 716 10.47 -41.61 0.69
C VAL A 716 10.13 -40.51 1.71
N SER A 717 10.78 -39.35 1.65
CA SER A 717 10.40 -38.17 2.44
C SER A 717 9.10 -37.54 1.94
N GLU A 718 8.64 -36.50 2.63
CA GLU A 718 7.44 -35.72 2.32
C GLU A 718 7.68 -34.87 1.07
N ASN A 719 8.75 -34.06 1.06
CA ASN A 719 9.31 -33.38 -0.11
C ASN A 719 9.32 -34.24 -1.39
N ALA A 720 10.12 -35.32 -1.39
CA ALA A 720 10.25 -36.19 -2.56
C ALA A 720 9.00 -37.06 -2.83
N TYR A 721 7.97 -36.97 -1.99
CA TYR A 721 6.64 -37.51 -2.27
C TYR A 721 5.79 -36.48 -3.01
N THR A 722 5.66 -35.27 -2.47
CA THR A 722 4.88 -34.14 -3.02
C THR A 722 5.39 -33.78 -4.41
N THR A 723 6.65 -33.37 -4.56
CA THR A 723 7.19 -32.94 -5.86
C THR A 723 7.15 -34.03 -6.94
N LEU A 724 7.21 -35.32 -6.56
CA LEU A 724 7.05 -36.45 -7.50
C LEU A 724 5.58 -36.77 -7.82
N GLN A 725 4.63 -36.34 -6.99
CA GLN A 725 3.20 -36.36 -7.23
C GLN A 725 2.83 -35.22 -8.19
N ASP A 726 3.25 -33.99 -7.94
CA ASP A 726 2.90 -32.82 -8.79
C ASP A 726 3.49 -32.96 -10.19
N ALA A 727 4.75 -33.39 -10.28
CA ALA A 727 5.39 -33.82 -11.53
C ALA A 727 4.56 -34.87 -12.30
N ALA A 728 3.95 -35.82 -11.59
CA ALA A 728 3.13 -36.87 -12.18
C ALA A 728 1.77 -36.36 -12.66
N ASP A 729 1.17 -35.42 -11.94
CA ASP A 729 -0.10 -34.77 -12.28
C ASP A 729 0.06 -33.76 -13.45
N GLN A 730 1.18 -33.02 -13.51
CA GLN A 730 1.55 -32.19 -14.67
C GLN A 730 1.72 -33.04 -15.96
N LEU A 731 2.34 -34.22 -15.86
CA LEU A 731 2.43 -35.19 -16.97
C LEU A 731 1.05 -35.74 -17.41
N ILE A 732 0.08 -35.82 -16.48
CA ILE A 732 -1.32 -36.16 -16.78
C ILE A 732 -2.00 -34.99 -17.49
N ALA A 733 -1.84 -33.74 -17.01
CA ALA A 733 -2.42 -32.54 -17.61
C ALA A 733 -1.98 -32.36 -19.07
N GLN A 734 -0.66 -32.41 -19.34
CA GLN A 734 -0.08 -32.35 -20.68
C GLN A 734 -0.55 -33.48 -21.62
N SER A 735 -1.04 -34.61 -21.07
CA SER A 735 -1.64 -35.68 -21.86
C SER A 735 -3.00 -35.31 -22.48
N GLY A 736 -3.54 -34.12 -22.17
CA GLY A 736 -4.64 -33.49 -22.90
C GLY A 736 -5.98 -33.42 -22.14
N VAL A 737 -5.93 -33.31 -20.81
CA VAL A 737 -7.09 -33.11 -19.93
C VAL A 737 -6.85 -31.84 -19.12
N LEU A 738 -7.86 -30.98 -18.97
CA LEU A 738 -7.79 -29.79 -18.11
C LEU A 738 -7.60 -30.23 -16.66
N ALA A 739 -6.51 -29.77 -16.03
CA ALA A 739 -6.25 -29.96 -14.60
C ALA A 739 -7.06 -28.93 -13.81
N PHE A 740 -8.37 -29.16 -13.71
CA PHE A 740 -9.25 -28.42 -12.82
C PHE A 740 -8.87 -28.75 -11.38
N ASP A 741 -8.69 -27.70 -10.58
CA ASP A 741 -8.33 -27.77 -9.17
C ASP A 741 -9.49 -27.36 -8.26
N ALA A 742 -9.87 -28.28 -7.37
CA ALA A 742 -10.90 -28.01 -6.38
C ALA A 742 -10.42 -27.14 -5.22
N GLU A 743 -9.12 -27.09 -4.92
CA GLU A 743 -8.60 -26.30 -3.79
C GLU A 743 -8.68 -24.80 -4.09
N ASN A 744 -8.19 -24.33 -5.23
CA ASN A 744 -8.42 -22.95 -5.72
C ASN A 744 -9.91 -22.58 -5.74
N SER A 745 -10.75 -23.53 -6.16
CA SER A 745 -12.21 -23.31 -6.17
C SER A 745 -12.77 -23.15 -4.75
N LEU A 746 -12.24 -23.85 -3.74
CA LEU A 746 -12.65 -23.69 -2.35
C LEU A 746 -12.21 -22.33 -1.79
N GLU A 747 -11.01 -21.86 -2.11
CA GLU A 747 -10.51 -20.53 -1.70
C GLU A 747 -11.40 -19.40 -2.23
N HIS A 748 -11.77 -19.45 -3.52
CA HIS A 748 -12.73 -18.50 -4.08
C HIS A 748 -14.11 -18.57 -3.41
N ILE A 749 -14.58 -19.76 -2.99
CA ILE A 749 -15.86 -19.90 -2.26
C ILE A 749 -15.73 -19.32 -0.86
N GLU A 750 -14.63 -19.58 -0.15
CA GLU A 750 -14.36 -19.03 1.19
C GLU A 750 -14.27 -17.50 1.15
N HIS A 751 -13.55 -16.94 0.18
CA HIS A 751 -13.47 -15.49 0.01
C HIS A 751 -14.86 -14.87 -0.25
N LEU A 752 -15.60 -15.39 -1.23
CA LEU A 752 -16.92 -14.85 -1.56
C LEU A 752 -17.93 -15.02 -0.42
N SER A 753 -17.90 -16.13 0.32
CA SER A 753 -18.96 -16.49 1.28
C SER A 753 -18.62 -16.32 2.75
N GLU A 754 -17.36 -16.22 3.14
CA GLU A 754 -16.96 -16.00 4.54
C GLU A 754 -16.26 -14.65 4.74
N ASN A 755 -15.37 -14.22 3.83
CA ASN A 755 -14.71 -12.91 3.94
C ASN A 755 -15.65 -11.76 3.55
N ILE A 756 -16.29 -11.83 2.38
CA ILE A 756 -17.31 -10.86 1.94
C ILE A 756 -18.67 -11.17 2.57
N GLY A 757 -19.03 -12.46 2.65
CA GLY A 757 -20.26 -12.90 3.31
C GLY A 757 -21.51 -12.85 2.44
N VAL A 758 -22.53 -12.10 2.87
CA VAL A 758 -23.86 -12.06 2.22
C VAL A 758 -23.87 -11.05 1.08
N ARG A 759 -23.90 -11.54 -0.16
CA ARG A 759 -23.78 -10.73 -1.38
C ARG A 759 -25.17 -10.39 -1.94
N TYR A 760 -26.00 -9.67 -1.16
CA TYR A 760 -27.36 -9.35 -1.60
C TYR A 760 -27.36 -8.25 -2.66
N ALA A 761 -28.16 -8.40 -3.71
CA ALA A 761 -28.10 -7.50 -4.85
C ALA A 761 -28.37 -6.02 -4.49
N GLY A 762 -27.53 -5.12 -5.00
CA GLY A 762 -27.52 -3.69 -4.73
C GLY A 762 -26.71 -3.27 -3.49
N THR A 763 -26.31 -4.20 -2.61
CA THR A 763 -25.48 -3.84 -1.44
C THR A 763 -24.02 -3.61 -1.81
N ASP A 764 -23.23 -3.07 -0.87
CA ASP A 764 -21.81 -2.81 -1.13
C ASP A 764 -21.00 -4.12 -1.16
N GLU A 765 -21.45 -5.17 -0.47
CA GLU A 765 -20.89 -6.53 -0.54
C GLU A 765 -21.09 -7.19 -1.92
N GLU A 766 -22.18 -6.86 -2.66
CA GLU A 766 -22.31 -7.28 -4.07
C GLU A 766 -21.29 -6.54 -4.96
N LYS A 767 -20.97 -5.28 -4.65
CA LYS A 767 -19.98 -4.50 -5.43
C LYS A 767 -18.56 -4.99 -5.16
N GLU A 768 -18.24 -5.24 -3.89
CA GLU A 768 -16.98 -5.85 -3.45
C GLU A 768 -16.76 -7.21 -4.12
N ALA A 769 -17.78 -8.07 -4.15
CA ALA A 769 -17.70 -9.35 -4.85
C ALA A 769 -17.52 -9.19 -6.38
N ALA A 770 -18.18 -8.21 -7.00
CA ALA A 770 -18.00 -7.93 -8.42
C ALA A 770 -16.59 -7.44 -8.76
N ASP A 771 -16.01 -6.59 -7.90
CA ASP A 771 -14.62 -6.14 -8.03
C ASP A 771 -13.61 -7.26 -7.77
N TYR A 772 -13.83 -8.14 -6.77
CA TYR A 772 -13.04 -9.34 -6.56
C TYR A 772 -13.02 -10.23 -7.82
N ILE A 773 -14.19 -10.65 -8.31
CA ILE A 773 -14.33 -11.51 -9.51
C ILE A 773 -13.69 -10.86 -10.75
N LYS A 774 -13.84 -9.54 -10.90
CA LYS A 774 -13.18 -8.76 -11.97
C LYS A 774 -11.66 -8.83 -11.85
N ASN A 775 -11.12 -8.62 -10.65
CA ASN A 775 -9.68 -8.61 -10.42
C ASN A 775 -9.07 -10.00 -10.67
N GLU A 776 -9.73 -11.09 -10.22
CA GLU A 776 -9.32 -12.46 -10.56
C GLU A 776 -9.22 -12.67 -12.09
N PHE A 777 -10.23 -12.27 -12.86
CA PHE A 777 -10.16 -12.34 -14.32
C PHE A 777 -9.08 -11.45 -14.94
N VAL A 778 -8.82 -10.26 -14.38
CA VAL A 778 -7.76 -9.33 -14.84
C VAL A 778 -6.37 -9.89 -14.56
N ASN A 779 -6.15 -10.50 -13.39
CA ASN A 779 -4.90 -11.15 -13.00
C ASN A 779 -4.58 -12.33 -13.93
N LEU A 780 -5.61 -13.05 -14.38
CA LEU A 780 -5.53 -14.07 -15.43
C LEU A 780 -5.39 -13.49 -16.86
N GLY A 781 -5.21 -12.18 -17.01
CA GLY A 781 -4.94 -11.52 -18.28
C GLY A 781 -6.13 -11.40 -19.23
N TYR A 782 -7.36 -11.63 -18.76
CA TYR A 782 -8.56 -11.52 -19.59
C TYR A 782 -8.98 -10.06 -19.80
N PRO A 783 -9.48 -9.70 -21.00
CA PRO A 783 -10.32 -8.51 -21.19
C PRO A 783 -11.62 -8.64 -20.37
N VAL A 784 -11.84 -7.73 -19.43
CA VAL A 784 -13.03 -7.70 -18.56
C VAL A 784 -13.89 -6.45 -18.80
N GLU A 785 -15.21 -6.63 -18.83
CA GLU A 785 -16.22 -5.56 -18.82
C GLU A 785 -17.12 -5.70 -17.58
N LEU A 786 -17.32 -4.61 -16.84
CA LEU A 786 -18.42 -4.48 -15.89
C LEU A 786 -19.63 -3.87 -16.60
N GLN A 787 -20.76 -4.56 -16.56
CA GLN A 787 -22.02 -4.14 -17.16
C GLN A 787 -23.04 -3.84 -16.05
N GLU A 788 -23.13 -2.57 -15.66
CA GLU A 788 -24.09 -2.05 -14.69
C GLU A 788 -25.54 -1.99 -15.24
N PHE A 789 -26.52 -2.20 -14.36
CA PHE A 789 -27.95 -2.04 -14.64
C PHE A 789 -28.76 -1.61 -13.41
N ASP A 790 -29.82 -0.82 -13.65
CA ASP A 790 -30.76 -0.38 -12.62
C ASP A 790 -31.62 -1.56 -12.13
N ILE A 791 -31.84 -1.65 -10.81
CA ILE A 791 -32.85 -2.53 -10.18
C ILE A 791 -34.24 -1.89 -10.32
N ASP A 792 -35.26 -2.62 -10.78
CA ASP A 792 -36.59 -2.05 -11.09
C ASP A 792 -37.34 -1.61 -9.79
N GLU A 793 -37.82 -0.36 -9.75
CA GLU A 793 -38.67 0.18 -8.68
C GLU A 793 -39.93 -0.68 -8.38
N GLU A 794 -40.41 -1.50 -9.33
CA GLU A 794 -41.56 -2.41 -9.13
C GLU A 794 -41.19 -3.71 -8.36
N ASP A 795 -39.91 -4.07 -8.24
CA ASP A 795 -39.45 -5.19 -7.41
C ASP A 795 -39.20 -4.71 -5.97
N GLU A 796 -40.22 -4.83 -5.09
CA GLU A 796 -40.15 -4.49 -3.65
C GLU A 796 -39.11 -5.38 -2.90
N GLN A 797 -37.83 -5.02 -3.05
CA GLN A 797 -36.72 -5.56 -2.28
C GLN A 797 -36.81 -5.13 -0.81
N ARG A 798 -36.40 -6.02 0.11
CA ARG A 798 -36.39 -5.71 1.54
C ARG A 798 -35.14 -6.29 2.21
N LEU A 799 -34.24 -5.41 2.62
CA LEU A 799 -33.21 -5.75 3.60
C LEU A 799 -33.88 -5.91 4.96
N ASP A 800 -33.85 -7.14 5.46
CA ASP A 800 -34.50 -7.53 6.70
C ASP A 800 -33.48 -8.13 7.68
N GLN A 801 -33.34 -7.53 8.86
CA GLN A 801 -32.40 -7.95 9.91
C GLN A 801 -33.11 -7.99 11.27
N LEU A 802 -32.80 -9.00 12.09
CA LEU A 802 -33.27 -9.09 13.48
C LEU A 802 -32.10 -9.50 14.35
N THR A 803 -31.62 -8.57 15.17
CA THR A 803 -30.47 -8.78 16.05
C THR A 803 -30.93 -8.79 17.51
N ILE A 804 -30.54 -9.82 18.26
CA ILE A 804 -30.72 -9.86 19.71
C ILE A 804 -29.67 -8.94 20.33
N VAL A 805 -30.13 -7.85 20.96
CA VAL A 805 -29.24 -6.82 21.53
C VAL A 805 -28.64 -7.36 22.83
N SER A 806 -27.42 -7.90 22.75
CA SER A 806 -26.69 -8.58 23.82
C SER A 806 -25.24 -8.06 23.92
N GLU A 807 -24.35 -8.77 24.64
CA GLU A 807 -22.90 -8.46 24.58
C GLU A 807 -22.27 -8.91 23.25
N ASP A 808 -22.90 -9.87 22.53
CA ASP A 808 -22.36 -10.52 21.33
C ASP A 808 -23.21 -10.26 20.06
N ASN A 809 -24.35 -9.54 20.15
CA ASN A 809 -25.25 -9.17 19.04
C ASN A 809 -25.63 -10.33 18.08
N GLU A 810 -26.30 -11.36 18.61
CA GLU A 810 -26.70 -12.56 17.87
C GLU A 810 -27.81 -12.26 16.83
N GLU A 811 -27.57 -12.57 15.56
CA GLU A 811 -28.56 -12.41 14.49
C GLU A 811 -29.56 -13.58 14.41
N VAL A 812 -30.78 -13.26 13.97
CA VAL A 812 -31.90 -14.20 13.86
C VAL A 812 -32.47 -14.16 12.44
N PRO A 813 -32.43 -15.27 11.68
CA PRO A 813 -32.88 -15.31 10.29
C PRO A 813 -34.38 -15.03 10.17
N LEU A 814 -34.75 -14.17 9.21
CA LEU A 814 -36.14 -13.73 9.07
C LEU A 814 -36.52 -13.48 7.60
N ARG A 815 -37.83 -13.45 7.30
CA ARG A 815 -38.35 -12.81 6.06
C ARG A 815 -39.53 -11.89 6.36
N SER A 816 -39.48 -10.63 5.93
CA SER A 816 -40.56 -9.65 6.16
C SER A 816 -41.74 -9.81 5.21
N SER A 817 -42.89 -9.29 5.59
CA SER A 817 -44.12 -9.41 4.81
C SER A 817 -44.22 -8.28 3.78
N LEU A 818 -44.40 -8.62 2.50
CA LEU A 818 -44.82 -7.61 1.51
C LEU A 818 -46.12 -6.95 1.98
N GLY A 819 -46.13 -5.61 2.05
CA GLY A 819 -47.20 -4.79 2.62
C GLY A 819 -47.14 -4.55 4.14
N SER A 820 -46.12 -5.01 4.87
CA SER A 820 -45.84 -4.49 6.23
C SER A 820 -45.10 -3.16 6.18
N ALA A 821 -45.14 -2.40 7.27
CA ALA A 821 -44.42 -1.13 7.35
C ALA A 821 -42.90 -1.33 7.44
N GLU A 822 -42.17 -0.34 6.94
CA GLU A 822 -40.71 -0.20 7.11
C GLU A 822 -40.35 0.26 8.53
N THR A 823 -39.07 0.14 8.85
CA THR A 823 -38.43 0.82 9.99
C THR A 823 -37.68 2.07 9.53
N ASP A 824 -37.34 2.95 10.46
CA ASP A 824 -36.29 3.95 10.22
C ASP A 824 -34.92 3.22 10.10
N GLU A 825 -33.89 3.87 9.54
CA GLU A 825 -32.55 3.29 9.27
C GLU A 825 -31.91 2.59 10.50
N GLU A 826 -32.05 3.17 11.70
CA GLU A 826 -31.55 2.63 12.98
C GLU A 826 -32.30 1.36 13.48
N GLY A 827 -33.37 0.94 12.79
CA GLY A 827 -34.26 -0.13 13.20
C GLY A 827 -35.12 0.18 14.44
N ILE A 828 -35.86 -0.82 14.92
CA ILE A 828 -36.68 -0.73 16.14
C ILE A 828 -35.99 -1.49 17.27
N ASN A 829 -35.39 -0.74 18.19
CA ASN A 829 -34.84 -1.27 19.45
C ASN A 829 -35.95 -1.37 20.52
N ALA A 830 -36.49 -2.56 20.78
CA ALA A 830 -37.60 -2.76 21.72
C ALA A 830 -37.62 -4.15 22.39
N ASP A 831 -38.34 -4.29 23.50
CA ASP A 831 -38.54 -5.57 24.18
C ASP A 831 -39.47 -6.51 23.38
N VAL A 832 -39.17 -7.81 23.41
CA VAL A 832 -40.01 -8.87 22.83
C VAL A 832 -41.03 -9.38 23.84
N VAL A 833 -42.31 -9.44 23.44
CA VAL A 833 -43.44 -9.85 24.28
C VAL A 833 -44.20 -11.01 23.65
N ASP A 834 -44.20 -12.17 24.31
CA ASP A 834 -44.98 -13.36 23.91
C ASP A 834 -46.50 -13.07 23.95
N ALA A 835 -47.13 -13.06 22.77
CA ALA A 835 -48.56 -12.90 22.54
C ALA A 835 -49.23 -14.19 22.02
N ALA A 836 -48.71 -15.35 22.45
CA ALA A 836 -49.22 -16.70 22.23
C ALA A 836 -49.52 -17.04 20.76
N TYR A 837 -50.78 -17.03 20.30
CA TYR A 837 -51.17 -17.35 18.92
C TYR A 837 -51.71 -16.14 18.16
N GLY A 838 -51.60 -14.92 18.72
CA GLY A 838 -52.18 -13.70 18.13
C GLY A 838 -53.72 -13.69 18.08
N GLU A 839 -54.40 -14.51 18.89
CA GLU A 839 -55.86 -14.63 18.91
C GLU A 839 -56.55 -13.50 19.71
N GLU A 840 -57.88 -13.40 19.65
CA GLU A 840 -58.67 -12.37 20.36
C GLU A 840 -58.49 -12.45 21.88
N GLY A 841 -57.59 -11.61 22.40
CA GLY A 841 -57.27 -11.49 23.83
C GLY A 841 -55.94 -12.13 24.26
N ASP A 842 -55.10 -12.56 23.31
CA ASP A 842 -53.77 -13.09 23.61
C ASP A 842 -52.70 -11.98 23.80
N PHE A 843 -52.91 -10.79 23.22
CA PHE A 843 -52.02 -9.62 23.41
C PHE A 843 -52.17 -9.02 24.82
N PRO A 844 -51.12 -9.02 25.67
CA PRO A 844 -51.15 -8.38 26.99
C PRO A 844 -50.98 -6.84 26.91
N ASP A 845 -51.24 -6.13 28.01
CA ASP A 845 -51.12 -4.65 28.07
C ASP A 845 -49.65 -4.21 27.83
N GLU A 846 -48.69 -5.09 28.10
CA GLU A 846 -47.23 -4.90 27.96
C GLU A 846 -46.72 -4.83 26.50
N VAL A 847 -47.56 -5.11 25.49
CA VAL A 847 -47.22 -4.99 24.05
C VAL A 847 -47.20 -3.53 23.56
N GLU A 848 -47.84 -2.58 24.26
CA GLU A 848 -47.92 -1.17 23.83
C GLU A 848 -46.51 -0.53 23.78
N GLY A 849 -45.96 -0.35 22.57
CA GLY A 849 -44.62 0.17 22.30
C GLY A 849 -43.51 -0.89 22.16
N ASN A 850 -43.85 -2.19 22.17
CA ASN A 850 -42.92 -3.32 22.16
C ASN A 850 -43.18 -4.26 20.96
N ILE A 851 -42.25 -5.17 20.68
CA ILE A 851 -42.37 -6.15 19.58
C ILE A 851 -43.17 -7.37 20.07
N ALA A 852 -44.23 -7.72 19.37
CA ALA A 852 -45.03 -8.90 19.69
C ALA A 852 -44.41 -10.16 19.05
N LEU A 853 -44.31 -11.26 19.79
CA LEU A 853 -43.90 -12.57 19.28
C LEU A 853 -45.08 -13.55 19.35
N ILE A 854 -45.45 -14.17 18.23
CA ILE A 854 -46.56 -15.14 18.16
C ILE A 854 -46.15 -16.46 17.51
N GLN A 855 -46.85 -17.53 17.87
CA GLN A 855 -46.87 -18.80 17.14
C GLN A 855 -47.88 -18.74 15.99
N ARG A 856 -47.51 -19.22 14.81
CA ARG A 856 -48.44 -19.50 13.71
C ARG A 856 -49.65 -20.32 14.19
N GLY A 857 -50.86 -19.89 13.84
CA GLY A 857 -52.11 -20.34 14.46
C GLY A 857 -53.29 -20.55 13.49
N GLU A 858 -54.52 -20.57 14.02
CA GLU A 858 -55.75 -20.70 13.19
C GLU A 858 -56.14 -19.37 12.49
N SER A 859 -55.70 -18.22 13.01
CA SER A 859 -55.87 -16.90 12.38
C SER A 859 -55.00 -16.71 11.14
N SER A 860 -55.43 -15.84 10.22
CA SER A 860 -54.57 -15.41 9.11
C SER A 860 -53.46 -14.47 9.60
N PHE A 861 -52.33 -14.40 8.90
CA PHE A 861 -51.23 -13.49 9.25
C PHE A 861 -51.71 -12.03 9.26
N LEU A 862 -52.53 -11.62 8.28
CA LEU A 862 -53.17 -10.30 8.26
C LEU A 862 -54.06 -10.04 9.48
N ASP A 863 -54.88 -11.00 9.91
CA ASP A 863 -55.70 -10.87 11.11
C ASP A 863 -54.86 -10.70 12.38
N ALA A 864 -53.73 -11.41 12.48
CA ALA A 864 -52.82 -11.35 13.63
C ALA A 864 -52.03 -10.02 13.66
N ALA A 865 -51.47 -9.61 12.52
CA ALA A 865 -50.78 -8.34 12.32
C ALA A 865 -51.70 -7.14 12.62
N THR A 866 -52.95 -7.18 12.12
CA THR A 866 -53.96 -6.15 12.44
C THR A 866 -54.20 -6.04 13.95
N ARG A 867 -54.26 -7.16 14.68
CA ARG A 867 -54.48 -7.15 16.14
C ARG A 867 -53.25 -6.66 16.93
N ALA A 868 -52.04 -7.02 16.50
CA ALA A 868 -50.81 -6.52 17.07
C ALA A 868 -50.72 -4.99 16.93
N SER A 869 -51.00 -4.48 15.73
CA SER A 869 -51.11 -3.04 15.45
C SER A 869 -52.23 -2.36 16.27
N GLU A 870 -53.43 -2.96 16.37
CA GLU A 870 -54.53 -2.45 17.22
C GLU A 870 -54.20 -2.48 18.73
N ALA A 871 -53.30 -3.35 19.17
CA ALA A 871 -52.78 -3.41 20.54
C ALA A 871 -51.63 -2.41 20.81
N GLY A 872 -51.10 -1.76 19.76
CA GLY A 872 -50.01 -0.79 19.86
C GLY A 872 -48.62 -1.41 19.85
N ALA A 873 -48.44 -2.61 19.29
CA ALA A 873 -47.13 -3.19 19.05
C ALA A 873 -46.27 -2.27 18.15
N ALA A 874 -44.96 -2.27 18.35
CA ALA A 874 -43.99 -1.62 17.48
C ALA A 874 -43.66 -2.46 16.23
N GLY A 875 -43.72 -3.79 16.36
CA GLY A 875 -43.51 -4.77 15.30
C GLY A 875 -44.10 -6.14 15.66
N LEU A 876 -44.13 -7.08 14.71
CA LEU A 876 -44.63 -8.44 14.92
C LEU A 876 -43.69 -9.50 14.35
N ILE A 877 -43.20 -10.40 15.20
CA ILE A 877 -42.46 -11.62 14.83
C ILE A 877 -43.43 -12.82 14.87
N ILE A 878 -43.44 -13.62 13.81
CA ILE A 878 -44.27 -14.82 13.67
C ILE A 878 -43.39 -16.06 13.54
N THR A 879 -43.44 -16.94 14.53
CA THR A 879 -42.78 -18.26 14.55
C THR A 879 -43.53 -19.26 13.68
N ASP A 880 -42.84 -20.01 12.82
CA ASP A 880 -43.48 -21.06 12.02
C ASP A 880 -43.94 -22.28 12.84
N ASP A 881 -44.84 -23.11 12.30
CA ASP A 881 -45.30 -24.39 12.86
C ASP A 881 -44.74 -25.63 12.14
N THR A 882 -43.66 -25.45 11.37
CA THR A 882 -42.94 -26.50 10.64
C THR A 882 -41.44 -26.54 10.95
N ASP A 883 -40.92 -27.77 10.91
CA ASP A 883 -39.52 -28.18 11.00
C ASP A 883 -38.83 -27.94 9.63
N ASP A 884 -38.56 -26.66 9.32
CA ASP A 884 -37.85 -26.16 8.12
C ASP A 884 -36.78 -25.14 8.60
N LEU A 885 -35.59 -25.19 8.00
CA LEU A 885 -34.45 -24.32 8.37
C LEU A 885 -34.59 -22.89 7.82
N ARG A 886 -35.51 -22.66 6.88
CA ARG A 886 -35.73 -21.35 6.27
C ARG A 886 -36.80 -20.56 6.99
N ALA A 887 -36.49 -19.31 7.30
CA ALA A 887 -37.50 -18.34 7.69
C ALA A 887 -38.55 -18.16 6.57
N PHE A 888 -39.84 -18.17 6.94
CA PHE A 888 -40.94 -18.08 5.98
C PHE A 888 -41.42 -16.63 5.82
N ARG A 889 -41.86 -16.25 4.62
CA ARG A 889 -42.47 -14.93 4.36
C ARG A 889 -43.96 -14.92 4.74
N PRO A 890 -44.45 -14.12 5.71
CA PRO A 890 -45.87 -14.11 6.07
C PRO A 890 -46.72 -13.38 5.01
N GLY A 891 -47.68 -14.07 4.39
CA GLY A 891 -48.51 -13.49 3.34
C GLY A 891 -49.66 -12.60 3.86
N LEU A 892 -49.58 -11.28 3.64
CA LEU A 892 -50.61 -10.30 4.03
C LEU A 892 -51.79 -10.16 3.04
N SER A 893 -51.79 -10.91 1.94
CA SER A 893 -52.91 -10.98 0.96
C SER A 893 -53.24 -9.66 0.25
N ASP A 894 -52.21 -8.93 -0.19
CA ASP A 894 -52.29 -7.64 -0.91
C ASP A 894 -52.90 -6.47 -0.10
N GLU A 895 -53.00 -6.59 1.23
CA GLU A 895 -53.47 -5.54 2.15
C GLU A 895 -52.31 -5.10 3.06
N THR A 896 -52.24 -3.82 3.40
CA THR A 896 -51.11 -3.23 4.16
C THR A 896 -51.35 -3.16 5.67
N VAL A 897 -50.28 -3.22 6.48
CA VAL A 897 -50.34 -3.05 7.94
C VAL A 897 -49.31 -2.02 8.42
N ASP A 898 -49.71 -1.12 9.32
CA ASP A 898 -48.92 0.02 9.81
C ASP A 898 -47.77 -0.35 10.80
N ILE A 899 -47.30 -1.60 10.82
CA ILE A 899 -46.14 -2.08 11.61
C ILE A 899 -45.31 -3.09 10.78
N PRO A 900 -44.00 -3.25 11.03
CA PRO A 900 -43.21 -4.33 10.44
C PRO A 900 -43.73 -5.71 10.87
N VAL A 901 -43.76 -6.67 9.94
CA VAL A 901 -44.24 -8.04 10.19
C VAL A 901 -43.27 -9.05 9.58
N VAL A 902 -42.61 -9.82 10.42
CA VAL A 902 -41.56 -10.78 10.01
C VAL A 902 -41.93 -12.22 10.39
N GLY A 903 -41.51 -13.18 9.57
CA GLY A 903 -41.55 -14.60 9.90
C GLY A 903 -40.15 -15.14 10.20
N VAL A 904 -40.05 -16.02 11.19
CA VAL A 904 -38.82 -16.73 11.62
C VAL A 904 -39.07 -18.24 11.66
N THR A 905 -38.02 -19.06 11.75
CA THR A 905 -38.18 -20.53 11.84
C THR A 905 -38.94 -20.95 13.11
N GLN A 906 -39.31 -22.23 13.21
CA GLN A 906 -39.88 -22.74 14.46
C GLN A 906 -38.86 -22.64 15.62
N ASP A 907 -37.61 -23.04 15.39
CA ASP A 907 -36.59 -23.14 16.43
C ASP A 907 -36.14 -21.75 16.91
N ASP A 908 -35.96 -20.77 16.02
CA ASP A 908 -35.64 -19.38 16.40
C ASP A 908 -36.74 -18.76 17.26
N GLY A 909 -38.01 -19.01 16.92
CA GLY A 909 -39.13 -18.52 17.71
C GLY A 909 -39.31 -19.25 19.05
N GLU A 910 -38.86 -20.50 19.18
CA GLU A 910 -38.77 -21.19 20.47
C GLU A 910 -37.56 -20.70 21.30
N MET A 911 -36.42 -20.39 20.66
CA MET A 911 -35.24 -19.76 21.25
C MET A 911 -35.59 -18.37 21.81
N LEU A 912 -36.11 -17.45 20.99
CA LEU A 912 -36.55 -16.11 21.40
C LEU A 912 -37.51 -16.19 22.60
N ARG A 913 -38.48 -17.12 22.62
CA ARG A 913 -39.37 -17.30 23.78
C ARG A 913 -38.66 -17.82 25.03
N SER A 914 -37.55 -18.53 24.90
CA SER A 914 -36.77 -19.02 26.03
C SER A 914 -35.89 -17.94 26.67
N GLU A 915 -35.45 -16.97 25.89
CA GLU A 915 -34.63 -15.82 26.34
C GLU A 915 -35.45 -14.65 26.90
N ILE A 916 -36.79 -14.64 26.78
CA ILE A 916 -37.65 -13.66 27.48
C ILE A 916 -37.57 -13.88 29.01
N THR A 917 -36.76 -13.06 29.69
CA THR A 917 -36.52 -13.13 31.15
C THR A 917 -37.43 -12.21 31.98
N GLU A 918 -37.24 -12.14 33.32
CA GLU A 918 -37.89 -11.11 34.16
C GLU A 918 -37.33 -9.69 33.90
N ASP A 919 -36.16 -9.57 33.28
CA ASP A 919 -35.48 -8.30 33.00
C ASP A 919 -35.71 -7.79 31.56
N GLY A 920 -36.37 -8.59 30.69
CA GLY A 920 -36.64 -8.28 29.28
C GLY A 920 -35.89 -9.22 28.31
N LEU A 921 -36.14 -9.01 27.01
CA LEU A 921 -35.34 -9.48 25.87
C LEU A 921 -35.45 -8.37 24.82
N THR A 922 -34.40 -7.57 24.66
CA THR A 922 -34.37 -6.49 23.68
C THR A 922 -33.85 -7.00 22.35
N VAL A 923 -34.53 -6.65 21.26
CA VAL A 923 -34.05 -6.89 19.89
C VAL A 923 -34.02 -5.58 19.11
N ASN A 924 -33.13 -5.49 18.13
CA ASN A 924 -33.24 -4.57 17.02
C ASN A 924 -33.94 -5.31 15.88
N LEU A 925 -35.10 -4.81 15.46
CA LEU A 925 -35.77 -5.25 14.25
C LEU A 925 -35.59 -4.19 13.17
N ASN A 926 -34.86 -4.49 12.10
CA ASN A 926 -34.64 -3.61 10.95
C ASN A 926 -35.33 -4.22 9.73
N VAL A 927 -36.17 -3.45 9.05
CA VAL A 927 -36.99 -3.90 7.91
C VAL A 927 -37.09 -2.74 6.93
N GLN A 928 -36.11 -2.63 6.05
CA GLN A 928 -36.02 -1.54 5.07
C GLN A 928 -36.60 -1.98 3.72
N THR A 929 -36.68 -1.05 2.79
CA THR A 929 -37.02 -1.29 1.38
C THR A 929 -35.92 -0.61 0.57
N MET A 930 -35.21 -1.37 -0.26
CA MET A 930 -34.16 -0.78 -1.12
C MET A 930 -34.81 -0.03 -2.27
N THR A 931 -34.27 1.14 -2.63
CA THR A 931 -34.80 1.99 -3.71
C THR A 931 -33.65 2.71 -4.40
N ASP A 932 -33.68 2.78 -5.73
CA ASP A 932 -32.68 3.45 -6.58
C ASP A 932 -31.27 2.78 -6.54
N GLU A 933 -31.20 1.45 -6.43
CA GLU A 933 -29.94 0.68 -6.42
C GLU A 933 -29.51 0.15 -7.82
N ILE A 934 -28.21 -0.12 -7.95
CA ILE A 934 -27.54 -0.66 -9.16
C ILE A 934 -26.90 -2.01 -8.81
N SER A 935 -27.01 -2.97 -9.74
CA SER A 935 -26.25 -4.24 -9.74
C SER A 935 -25.47 -4.34 -11.06
N GLN A 936 -24.56 -5.31 -11.17
CA GLN A 936 -23.60 -5.42 -12.28
C GLN A 936 -23.35 -6.86 -12.71
N ASN A 937 -23.05 -7.07 -13.99
CA ASN A 937 -22.49 -8.31 -14.50
C ASN A 937 -20.97 -8.15 -14.71
N VAL A 938 -20.18 -9.14 -14.33
CA VAL A 938 -18.73 -9.22 -14.64
C VAL A 938 -18.54 -10.14 -15.84
N ILE A 939 -17.98 -9.62 -16.94
CA ILE A 939 -17.87 -10.32 -18.23
C ILE A 939 -16.40 -10.40 -18.64
N ALA A 940 -15.79 -11.59 -18.61
CA ALA A 940 -14.43 -11.85 -19.10
C ALA A 940 -14.45 -12.62 -20.43
N VAL A 941 -13.62 -12.22 -21.39
CA VAL A 941 -13.68 -12.75 -22.78
C VAL A 941 -12.37 -13.42 -23.19
N LYS A 942 -12.40 -14.73 -23.44
CA LYS A 942 -11.35 -15.44 -24.16
C LYS A 942 -11.53 -15.28 -25.66
N GLU A 943 -10.60 -14.58 -26.31
CA GLU A 943 -10.55 -14.49 -27.77
C GLU A 943 -10.09 -15.82 -28.42
N PRO A 944 -10.55 -16.15 -29.64
CA PRO A 944 -10.09 -17.31 -30.40
C PRO A 944 -8.68 -17.13 -30.99
N GLU A 945 -8.09 -18.20 -31.54
CA GLU A 945 -6.81 -18.16 -32.27
C GLU A 945 -6.85 -17.13 -33.43
N GLU A 946 -5.72 -16.43 -33.67
CA GLU A 946 -5.61 -15.42 -34.75
C GLU A 946 -6.08 -15.98 -36.12
N ASP A 947 -6.70 -15.12 -36.94
CA ASP A 947 -7.33 -15.38 -38.26
C ASP A 947 -8.78 -15.94 -38.29
N ILE A 948 -9.49 -16.11 -37.16
CA ILE A 948 -10.93 -16.49 -37.16
C ILE A 948 -11.85 -15.26 -37.28
N GLU A 949 -12.38 -14.98 -38.49
CA GLU A 949 -13.45 -13.99 -38.72
C GLU A 949 -14.82 -14.55 -38.25
N ASP A 950 -15.56 -13.76 -37.47
CA ASP A 950 -16.94 -14.03 -36.99
C ASP A 950 -17.08 -15.38 -36.21
N PRO A 951 -16.38 -15.57 -35.07
CA PRO A 951 -16.44 -16.83 -34.29
C PRO A 951 -17.84 -17.16 -33.76
N GLU A 952 -18.06 -18.43 -33.45
CA GLU A 952 -19.19 -18.85 -32.59
C GLU A 952 -18.84 -18.56 -31.12
N ILE A 953 -19.85 -18.25 -30.30
CA ILE A 953 -19.67 -17.83 -28.90
C ILE A 953 -20.13 -18.95 -27.96
N VAL A 954 -19.29 -19.35 -27.00
CA VAL A 954 -19.65 -20.22 -25.88
C VAL A 954 -19.74 -19.37 -24.62
N TYR A 955 -20.83 -19.49 -23.87
CA TYR A 955 -21.00 -18.79 -22.59
C TYR A 955 -20.79 -19.78 -21.46
N VAL A 956 -19.99 -19.41 -20.48
CA VAL A 956 -19.79 -20.13 -19.22
C VAL A 956 -20.20 -19.17 -18.11
N THR A 957 -21.25 -19.50 -17.35
CA THR A 957 -21.91 -18.50 -16.51
C THR A 957 -22.27 -19.03 -15.14
N ALA A 958 -22.28 -18.13 -14.16
CA ALA A 958 -22.82 -18.33 -12.83
C ALA A 958 -23.39 -16.99 -12.37
N HIS A 959 -24.31 -16.97 -11.41
CA HIS A 959 -24.58 -15.76 -10.65
C HIS A 959 -23.71 -15.72 -9.39
N TYR A 960 -23.39 -14.52 -8.93
CA TYR A 960 -22.55 -14.31 -7.75
C TYR A 960 -23.31 -13.68 -6.58
N ASP A 961 -24.51 -13.12 -6.79
CA ASP A 961 -25.38 -12.67 -5.71
C ASP A 961 -25.92 -13.85 -4.87
N SER A 962 -26.34 -13.58 -3.64
CA SER A 962 -27.05 -14.52 -2.77
C SER A 962 -28.29 -13.87 -2.15
N VAL A 963 -29.28 -14.64 -1.70
CA VAL A 963 -30.33 -14.05 -0.84
C VAL A 963 -29.74 -13.43 0.43
N ALA A 964 -30.42 -12.39 0.93
CA ALA A 964 -30.26 -11.87 2.28
C ALA A 964 -30.14 -13.00 3.32
N PHE A 965 -29.33 -12.78 4.36
CA PHE A 965 -28.95 -13.72 5.42
C PHE A 965 -28.30 -15.05 4.97
N SER A 966 -28.03 -15.27 3.69
CA SER A 966 -27.34 -16.47 3.18
C SER A 966 -25.91 -16.10 2.75
N PRO A 967 -24.87 -16.64 3.42
CA PRO A 967 -23.48 -16.48 2.98
C PRO A 967 -23.27 -17.01 1.56
N GLY A 968 -24.11 -17.95 1.11
CA GLY A 968 -24.22 -18.28 -0.31
C GLY A 968 -22.99 -19.04 -0.83
N ALA A 969 -22.42 -19.91 0.00
CA ALA A 969 -21.26 -20.73 -0.35
C ALA A 969 -21.59 -21.69 -1.49
N ASN A 970 -22.67 -22.46 -1.39
CA ASN A 970 -23.13 -23.29 -2.50
C ASN A 970 -23.97 -22.46 -3.48
N ASP A 971 -24.72 -21.48 -2.99
CA ASP A 971 -25.70 -20.68 -3.73
C ASP A 971 -25.39 -19.17 -3.69
N ASN A 972 -24.49 -18.65 -4.55
CA ASN A 972 -23.78 -19.37 -5.61
C ASN A 972 -22.30 -18.98 -5.80
N ALA A 973 -21.57 -18.83 -4.70
CA ALA A 973 -20.11 -18.77 -4.77
C ALA A 973 -19.52 -20.04 -5.43
N SER A 974 -20.12 -21.22 -5.23
CA SER A 974 -19.64 -22.47 -5.85
C SER A 974 -19.62 -22.47 -7.38
N GLY A 975 -20.64 -21.90 -8.02
CA GLY A 975 -20.68 -21.72 -9.47
C GLY A 975 -19.71 -20.64 -9.96
N THR A 976 -19.57 -19.56 -9.18
CA THR A 976 -18.67 -18.44 -9.49
C THR A 976 -17.20 -18.86 -9.42
N ALA A 977 -16.80 -19.59 -8.38
CA ALA A 977 -15.46 -20.17 -8.26
C ALA A 977 -15.12 -21.10 -9.43
N HIS A 978 -16.09 -21.89 -9.91
CA HIS A 978 -15.88 -22.75 -11.08
C HIS A 978 -15.61 -21.99 -12.37
N ILE A 979 -16.17 -20.79 -12.57
CA ILE A 979 -15.88 -20.00 -13.77
C ILE A 979 -14.52 -19.31 -13.69
N LEU A 980 -14.04 -18.98 -12.49
CA LEU A 980 -12.69 -18.47 -12.23
C LEU A 980 -11.63 -19.56 -12.48
N GLU A 981 -11.75 -20.71 -11.82
CA GLU A 981 -10.83 -21.84 -12.01
C GLU A 981 -10.83 -22.38 -13.46
N LEU A 982 -12.00 -22.39 -14.13
CA LEU A 982 -12.04 -22.73 -15.55
C LEU A 982 -11.38 -21.68 -16.44
N ALA A 983 -11.45 -20.39 -16.08
CA ALA A 983 -10.72 -19.35 -16.80
C ALA A 983 -9.20 -19.51 -16.60
N ARG A 984 -8.73 -19.76 -15.37
CA ARG A 984 -7.32 -20.05 -15.08
C ARG A 984 -6.81 -21.23 -15.92
N THR A 985 -7.47 -22.37 -15.84
CA THR A 985 -7.04 -23.59 -16.58
C THR A 985 -7.15 -23.46 -18.10
N MET A 986 -7.95 -22.51 -18.61
CA MET A 986 -8.06 -22.24 -20.05
C MET A 986 -7.20 -21.05 -20.52
N GLN A 987 -6.45 -20.36 -19.66
CA GLN A 987 -5.69 -19.14 -19.97
C GLN A 987 -4.79 -19.30 -21.21
N ASP A 988 -3.84 -20.24 -21.21
CA ASP A 988 -2.92 -20.48 -22.33
C ASP A 988 -3.45 -21.37 -23.45
N MET A 989 -4.69 -21.87 -23.34
CA MET A 989 -5.23 -22.78 -24.34
C MET A 989 -5.70 -22.04 -25.60
N SER A 990 -5.21 -22.48 -26.77
CA SER A 990 -5.75 -22.02 -28.06
C SER A 990 -7.14 -22.66 -28.33
N VAL A 991 -8.10 -21.84 -28.74
CA VAL A 991 -9.50 -22.23 -28.99
C VAL A 991 -10.00 -21.65 -30.33
N ASP A 992 -10.92 -22.36 -30.99
CA ASP A 992 -11.51 -21.98 -32.29
C ASP A 992 -12.72 -21.02 -32.12
N LYS A 993 -13.12 -20.74 -30.87
CA LYS A 993 -14.34 -19.98 -30.51
C LYS A 993 -14.06 -18.95 -29.42
N GLU A 994 -14.90 -17.92 -29.41
CA GLU A 994 -14.95 -16.94 -28.33
C GLU A 994 -15.61 -17.59 -27.11
N ILE A 995 -14.98 -17.50 -25.93
CA ILE A 995 -15.58 -17.94 -24.67
C ILE A 995 -15.84 -16.70 -23.82
N ARG A 996 -17.08 -16.54 -23.34
CA ARG A 996 -17.45 -15.49 -22.39
C ARG A 996 -17.72 -16.12 -21.04
N PHE A 997 -16.83 -15.88 -20.08
CA PHE A 997 -17.05 -16.17 -18.67
C PHE A 997 -17.87 -15.01 -18.09
N ILE A 998 -19.01 -15.30 -17.46
CA ILE A 998 -19.88 -14.24 -16.93
C ILE A 998 -20.37 -14.57 -15.52
N ALA A 999 -20.04 -13.70 -14.57
CA ALA A 999 -20.70 -13.65 -13.28
C ALA A 999 -21.88 -12.68 -13.38
N PHE A 1000 -23.11 -13.18 -13.25
CA PHE A 1000 -24.33 -12.37 -13.28
C PHE A 1000 -24.67 -11.81 -11.91
N GLY A 1001 -25.05 -10.54 -11.88
CA GLY A 1001 -25.66 -9.90 -10.70
C GLY A 1001 -27.17 -10.11 -10.68
N TYR A 1002 -27.75 -10.05 -9.49
CA TYR A 1002 -29.19 -10.08 -9.24
C TYR A 1002 -29.97 -11.24 -9.93
N GLU A 1003 -29.47 -12.48 -9.82
CA GLU A 1003 -30.26 -13.68 -10.17
C GLU A 1003 -31.44 -13.84 -9.23
N GLU A 1004 -31.24 -13.60 -7.93
CA GLU A 1004 -32.21 -13.88 -6.86
C GLU A 1004 -33.44 -12.97 -6.92
N GLY A 1005 -33.33 -11.84 -7.62
CA GLY A 1005 -34.45 -10.99 -8.06
C GLY A 1005 -35.34 -11.61 -9.12
N GLY A 1006 -34.91 -12.72 -9.70
CA GLY A 1006 -35.56 -13.44 -10.78
C GLY A 1006 -34.89 -13.23 -12.13
N LEU A 1007 -33.58 -13.46 -12.26
CA LEU A 1007 -32.76 -13.47 -13.49
C LEU A 1007 -32.53 -12.09 -14.12
N ASN A 1008 -32.25 -11.05 -13.33
CA ASN A 1008 -32.18 -9.69 -13.88
C ASN A 1008 -30.88 -9.43 -14.66
N GLY A 1009 -29.71 -9.80 -14.12
CA GLY A 1009 -28.43 -9.64 -14.81
C GLY A 1009 -28.36 -10.37 -16.16
N SER A 1010 -28.73 -11.64 -16.21
CA SER A 1010 -28.72 -12.41 -17.46
C SER A 1010 -29.76 -11.96 -18.49
N ARG A 1011 -30.91 -11.43 -18.07
CA ARG A 1011 -31.87 -10.81 -19.00
C ARG A 1011 -31.34 -9.50 -19.56
N TYR A 1012 -30.76 -8.64 -18.72
CA TYR A 1012 -30.17 -7.38 -19.16
C TYR A 1012 -29.05 -7.62 -20.17
N TYR A 1013 -28.15 -8.56 -19.87
CA TYR A 1013 -27.08 -9.00 -20.77
C TYR A 1013 -27.61 -9.38 -22.17
N LEU A 1014 -28.67 -10.20 -22.23
CA LEU A 1014 -29.25 -10.66 -23.49
C LEU A 1014 -30.09 -9.61 -24.23
N ASP A 1015 -30.66 -8.63 -23.53
CA ASP A 1015 -31.39 -7.51 -24.15
C ASP A 1015 -30.42 -6.52 -24.85
N GLU A 1016 -29.18 -6.40 -24.36
CA GLU A 1016 -28.12 -5.60 -25.00
C GLU A 1016 -27.36 -6.35 -26.12
N LEU A 1017 -27.35 -7.70 -26.13
CA LEU A 1017 -26.71 -8.46 -27.21
C LEU A 1017 -27.29 -8.12 -28.59
N SER A 1018 -26.39 -7.99 -29.58
CA SER A 1018 -26.84 -7.81 -30.95
C SER A 1018 -27.50 -9.08 -31.49
N GLN A 1019 -28.46 -8.90 -32.40
CA GLN A 1019 -29.07 -10.04 -33.10
C GLN A 1019 -28.03 -10.84 -33.90
N GLU A 1020 -26.85 -10.29 -34.23
CA GLU A 1020 -25.76 -11.01 -34.90
C GLU A 1020 -25.11 -11.99 -33.93
N GLU A 1021 -24.72 -11.53 -32.73
CA GLU A 1021 -24.20 -12.36 -31.64
C GLU A 1021 -25.17 -13.46 -31.23
N ILE A 1022 -26.47 -13.17 -31.06
CA ILE A 1022 -27.50 -14.19 -30.75
C ILE A 1022 -27.58 -15.29 -31.83
N ASN A 1023 -27.17 -15.04 -33.08
CA ASN A 1023 -27.08 -16.07 -34.12
C ASN A 1023 -25.70 -16.77 -34.16
N GLN A 1024 -24.69 -16.26 -33.46
CA GLN A 1024 -23.34 -16.84 -33.28
C GLN A 1024 -23.21 -17.62 -31.96
N SER A 1025 -24.08 -17.35 -30.98
CA SER A 1025 -24.22 -18.10 -29.73
C SER A 1025 -24.39 -19.60 -29.98
N ALA A 1026 -23.38 -20.39 -29.62
CA ALA A 1026 -23.39 -21.85 -29.76
C ALA A 1026 -24.10 -22.53 -28.58
N ALA A 1027 -23.69 -22.23 -27.35
CA ALA A 1027 -24.26 -22.81 -26.14
C ALA A 1027 -23.96 -21.98 -24.89
N ASN A 1028 -24.81 -22.08 -23.86
CA ASN A 1028 -24.57 -21.55 -22.51
C ASN A 1028 -24.52 -22.68 -21.47
N PHE A 1029 -23.37 -22.82 -20.82
CA PHE A 1029 -23.15 -23.69 -19.68
C PHE A 1029 -23.29 -22.84 -18.42
N ASN A 1030 -24.38 -23.02 -17.67
CA ASN A 1030 -24.57 -22.32 -16.41
C ASN A 1030 -24.23 -23.24 -15.24
N PHE A 1031 -23.57 -22.69 -14.22
CA PHE A 1031 -23.23 -23.37 -12.97
C PHE A 1031 -23.97 -22.65 -11.83
N ASP A 1032 -24.98 -23.28 -11.26
CA ASP A 1032 -25.45 -22.94 -9.92
C ASP A 1032 -25.51 -24.17 -9.03
N MET A 1033 -25.11 -24.03 -7.76
CA MET A 1033 -25.16 -25.07 -6.74
C MET A 1033 -24.39 -26.35 -7.12
N VAL A 1034 -23.06 -26.21 -7.19
CA VAL A 1034 -22.13 -27.26 -7.67
C VAL A 1034 -21.22 -27.85 -6.57
N GLY A 1035 -21.34 -27.40 -5.32
CA GLY A 1035 -20.50 -27.84 -4.19
C GLY A 1035 -21.18 -28.68 -3.09
N ALA A 1036 -22.51 -28.70 -2.96
CA ALA A 1036 -23.22 -29.20 -1.75
C ALA A 1036 -22.79 -30.57 -1.17
N ASP A 1037 -22.30 -30.62 0.08
CA ASP A 1037 -21.99 -31.87 0.82
C ASP A 1037 -23.21 -32.66 1.33
N TRP A 1038 -24.35 -32.54 0.67
CA TRP A 1038 -25.53 -33.27 1.09
C TRP A 1038 -25.47 -34.73 0.63
N GLU A 1039 -25.40 -35.72 1.54
CA GLU A 1039 -25.33 -37.18 1.24
C GLU A 1039 -26.28 -37.69 0.13
N LYS A 1040 -27.39 -36.97 -0.13
CA LYS A 1040 -28.37 -37.30 -1.17
C LYS A 1040 -28.07 -36.67 -2.53
N ALA A 1041 -27.39 -35.53 -2.57
CA ALA A 1041 -26.95 -34.83 -3.78
C ALA A 1041 -25.89 -35.68 -4.50
N THR A 1042 -26.35 -36.58 -5.36
CA THR A 1042 -25.57 -37.65 -6.00
C THR A 1042 -25.95 -37.86 -7.47
N SER A 1043 -26.80 -36.99 -8.00
CA SER A 1043 -27.15 -36.88 -9.41
C SER A 1043 -26.70 -35.51 -9.86
N LEU A 1044 -25.81 -35.46 -10.85
CA LEU A 1044 -25.44 -34.19 -11.48
C LEU A 1044 -26.45 -33.92 -12.58
N ASN A 1045 -27.34 -32.96 -12.34
CA ASN A 1045 -28.46 -32.69 -13.21
C ASN A 1045 -28.09 -31.63 -14.25
N VAL A 1046 -28.21 -31.98 -15.53
CA VAL A 1046 -28.24 -31.00 -16.63
C VAL A 1046 -29.69 -30.53 -16.77
N ASN A 1047 -29.98 -29.37 -16.20
CA ASN A 1047 -31.30 -28.77 -16.11
C ASN A 1047 -31.58 -27.95 -17.38
N VAL A 1048 -32.53 -28.41 -18.20
CA VAL A 1048 -33.00 -27.72 -19.42
C VAL A 1048 -34.46 -27.31 -19.26
N VAL A 1049 -34.82 -26.13 -19.78
CA VAL A 1049 -36.16 -25.54 -19.56
C VAL A 1049 -37.30 -26.38 -20.15
N ASP A 1050 -37.10 -27.01 -21.32
CA ASP A 1050 -38.15 -27.76 -22.03
C ASP A 1050 -38.07 -29.29 -21.87
N GLY A 1051 -37.04 -29.79 -21.18
CA GLY A 1051 -36.81 -31.22 -20.91
C GLY A 1051 -36.26 -32.03 -22.10
N GLU A 1052 -35.91 -31.42 -23.23
CA GLU A 1052 -35.35 -32.12 -24.39
C GLU A 1052 -33.81 -31.90 -24.49
N PRO A 1053 -33.04 -32.90 -24.99
CA PRO A 1053 -31.59 -32.75 -25.17
C PRO A 1053 -31.22 -31.60 -26.12
N ASN A 1054 -30.23 -30.80 -25.73
CA ASN A 1054 -29.65 -29.69 -26.50
C ASN A 1054 -28.12 -29.83 -26.61
N THR A 1055 -27.45 -28.84 -27.19
CA THR A 1055 -25.98 -28.84 -27.39
C THR A 1055 -25.21 -29.04 -26.08
N VAL A 1056 -25.60 -28.37 -24.98
CA VAL A 1056 -24.96 -28.54 -23.66
C VAL A 1056 -25.04 -29.99 -23.19
N TRP A 1057 -26.22 -30.62 -23.29
CA TRP A 1057 -26.36 -32.04 -22.99
C TRP A 1057 -25.49 -32.92 -23.89
N GLU A 1058 -25.45 -32.67 -25.21
CA GLU A 1058 -24.67 -33.51 -26.14
C GLU A 1058 -23.16 -33.50 -25.82
N TYR A 1059 -22.61 -32.38 -25.36
CA TYR A 1059 -21.22 -32.27 -24.93
C TYR A 1059 -20.98 -32.82 -23.51
N ALA A 1060 -21.87 -32.56 -22.55
CA ALA A 1060 -21.76 -33.11 -21.19
C ALA A 1060 -21.92 -34.64 -21.14
N ASP A 1061 -22.88 -35.21 -21.88
CA ASP A 1061 -23.08 -36.67 -22.03
C ASP A 1061 -21.84 -37.33 -22.67
N ALA A 1062 -21.20 -36.66 -23.64
CA ALA A 1062 -19.97 -37.12 -24.25
C ALA A 1062 -18.75 -37.03 -23.32
N ALA A 1063 -18.66 -36.00 -22.46
CA ALA A 1063 -17.64 -35.88 -21.43
C ALA A 1063 -17.81 -36.94 -20.34
N ALA A 1064 -19.04 -37.18 -19.87
CA ALA A 1064 -19.35 -38.23 -18.90
C ALA A 1064 -19.01 -39.63 -19.43
N ASP A 1065 -19.34 -39.94 -20.70
CA ASP A 1065 -18.97 -41.19 -21.39
C ASP A 1065 -17.43 -41.37 -21.52
N ARG A 1066 -16.63 -40.29 -21.49
CA ARG A 1066 -15.16 -40.34 -21.47
C ARG A 1066 -14.57 -40.56 -20.08
N LEU A 1067 -15.13 -39.88 -19.08
CA LEU A 1067 -14.67 -39.90 -17.68
C LEU A 1067 -15.21 -41.10 -16.87
N ASP A 1068 -15.99 -42.00 -17.48
CA ASP A 1068 -16.72 -43.10 -16.80
C ASP A 1068 -17.68 -42.58 -15.69
N ASN A 1069 -18.17 -41.34 -15.85
CA ASN A 1069 -19.02 -40.64 -14.88
C ASN A 1069 -20.50 -41.04 -15.06
N ASP A 1070 -20.95 -42.00 -14.24
CA ASP A 1070 -22.32 -42.53 -14.22
C ASP A 1070 -23.36 -41.60 -13.51
N ALA A 1071 -22.97 -40.39 -13.05
CA ALA A 1071 -23.83 -39.50 -12.23
C ALA A 1071 -24.71 -38.53 -13.04
N LEU A 1072 -24.40 -38.30 -14.32
CA LEU A 1072 -25.06 -37.28 -15.15
C LEU A 1072 -26.53 -37.64 -15.48
N THR A 1073 -27.46 -36.68 -15.33
CA THR A 1073 -28.90 -36.87 -15.61
C THR A 1073 -29.53 -35.64 -16.26
N LEU A 1074 -30.21 -35.81 -17.40
CA LEU A 1074 -31.02 -34.75 -18.02
C LEU A 1074 -32.31 -34.50 -17.20
N PHE A 1075 -32.63 -33.23 -16.92
CA PHE A 1075 -33.77 -32.84 -16.08
C PHE A 1075 -34.54 -31.63 -16.65
N GLU A 1076 -35.87 -31.60 -16.51
CA GLU A 1076 -36.74 -30.49 -16.95
C GLU A 1076 -36.84 -29.44 -15.84
N ARG A 1077 -36.08 -28.34 -15.93
CA ARG A 1077 -36.05 -27.24 -14.93
C ARG A 1077 -35.44 -25.95 -15.51
N GLY A 1078 -36.08 -24.82 -15.17
CA GLY A 1078 -35.57 -23.44 -15.30
C GLY A 1078 -35.26 -22.85 -13.92
N ALA A 1079 -35.50 -21.55 -13.72
CA ALA A 1079 -35.16 -20.78 -12.51
C ALA A 1079 -33.66 -20.86 -12.19
N SER A 1080 -32.88 -20.36 -13.14
CA SER A 1080 -31.46 -19.97 -13.11
C SER A 1080 -31.16 -19.29 -14.46
N ASP A 1081 -30.00 -18.64 -14.63
CA ASP A 1081 -29.73 -17.75 -15.77
C ASP A 1081 -29.77 -18.41 -17.15
N HIS A 1082 -29.61 -19.74 -17.22
CA HIS A 1082 -29.81 -20.51 -18.46
C HIS A 1082 -31.22 -20.36 -19.05
N GLU A 1083 -32.22 -20.00 -18.24
CA GLU A 1083 -33.59 -19.74 -18.73
C GLU A 1083 -33.63 -18.48 -19.61
N SER A 1084 -32.84 -17.45 -19.30
CA SER A 1084 -32.72 -16.23 -20.13
C SER A 1084 -32.15 -16.58 -21.52
N PHE A 1085 -31.09 -17.39 -21.57
CA PHE A 1085 -30.51 -17.87 -22.83
C PHE A 1085 -31.47 -18.76 -23.63
N HIS A 1086 -32.21 -19.64 -22.95
CA HIS A 1086 -33.24 -20.47 -23.59
C HIS A 1086 -34.35 -19.63 -24.23
N ASP A 1087 -34.83 -18.57 -23.55
CA ASP A 1087 -35.87 -17.68 -24.06
C ASP A 1087 -35.40 -16.83 -25.26
N ALA A 1088 -34.11 -16.49 -25.33
CA ALA A 1088 -33.48 -15.92 -26.52
C ALA A 1088 -33.35 -16.92 -27.68
N GLY A 1089 -33.47 -18.23 -27.41
CA GLY A 1089 -33.37 -19.32 -28.38
C GLY A 1089 -31.97 -19.91 -28.54
N ILE A 1090 -31.10 -19.72 -27.54
CA ILE A 1090 -29.75 -20.29 -27.43
C ILE A 1090 -29.84 -21.62 -26.68
N ASP A 1091 -29.03 -22.61 -27.05
CA ASP A 1091 -28.98 -23.90 -26.36
C ASP A 1091 -28.30 -23.73 -24.98
N ALA A 1092 -29.07 -23.80 -23.89
CA ALA A 1092 -28.60 -23.50 -22.54
C ALA A 1092 -29.01 -24.55 -21.50
N ALA A 1093 -28.19 -24.76 -20.46
CA ALA A 1093 -28.56 -25.59 -19.30
C ALA A 1093 -27.78 -25.19 -18.03
N ASN A 1094 -28.45 -25.25 -16.86
CA ASN A 1094 -27.79 -25.22 -15.55
C ASN A 1094 -27.34 -26.64 -15.17
N ILE A 1095 -26.06 -26.84 -14.84
CA ILE A 1095 -25.50 -28.09 -14.34
C ILE A 1095 -25.34 -27.98 -12.82
N SER A 1096 -26.03 -28.83 -12.04
CA SER A 1096 -26.06 -28.72 -10.57
C SER A 1096 -26.24 -30.06 -9.87
N TRP A 1097 -25.77 -30.20 -8.62
CA TRP A 1097 -25.99 -31.42 -7.82
C TRP A 1097 -27.40 -31.47 -7.20
N ARG A 1098 -28.11 -32.59 -7.34
CA ARG A 1098 -29.48 -32.77 -6.79
C ARG A 1098 -29.76 -34.21 -6.31
N GLU A 1099 -30.82 -34.41 -5.53
CA GLU A 1099 -31.25 -35.77 -5.13
C GLU A 1099 -31.78 -36.56 -6.35
N PRO A 1100 -31.26 -37.78 -6.62
CA PRO A 1100 -31.64 -38.58 -7.78
C PRO A 1100 -33.15 -38.84 -7.91
N GLY A 1101 -33.75 -38.29 -8.97
CA GLY A 1101 -35.12 -38.56 -9.39
C GLY A 1101 -36.23 -37.80 -8.63
N THR A 1102 -35.90 -37.06 -7.58
CA THR A 1102 -36.76 -36.01 -7.00
C THR A 1102 -36.36 -34.63 -7.51
N GLY A 1103 -35.06 -34.38 -7.69
CA GLY A 1103 -34.52 -33.06 -8.03
C GLY A 1103 -34.52 -32.08 -6.86
N GLU A 1104 -34.64 -32.60 -5.62
CA GLU A 1104 -34.52 -31.80 -4.40
C GLU A 1104 -33.07 -31.33 -4.19
N LEU A 1105 -32.92 -30.13 -3.62
CA LEU A 1105 -31.68 -29.53 -3.14
C LEU A 1105 -31.46 -29.88 -1.66
N GLU A 1106 -30.27 -29.59 -1.18
CA GLU A 1106 -29.89 -29.67 0.22
C GLU A 1106 -30.73 -28.75 1.13
N PRO A 1107 -30.82 -29.04 2.44
CA PRO A 1107 -31.66 -28.26 3.37
C PRO A 1107 -31.12 -26.87 3.69
N THR A 1108 -29.85 -26.58 3.38
CA THR A 1108 -29.14 -25.32 3.68
C THR A 1108 -29.37 -24.24 2.62
N TYR A 1109 -29.79 -24.60 1.41
CA TYR A 1109 -30.27 -23.71 0.33
C TYR A 1109 -31.14 -22.54 0.82
N HIS A 1110 -30.72 -21.29 0.55
CA HIS A 1110 -31.31 -20.03 1.07
C HIS A 1110 -31.50 -20.00 2.60
N THR A 1111 -30.49 -20.44 3.37
CA THR A 1111 -30.41 -20.31 4.83
C THR A 1111 -29.03 -19.76 5.22
N PRO A 1112 -28.83 -19.24 6.44
CA PRO A 1112 -27.49 -18.88 6.93
C PRO A 1112 -26.55 -20.08 7.14
N TYR A 1113 -27.01 -21.31 6.90
CA TYR A 1113 -26.20 -22.51 6.92
C TYR A 1113 -25.66 -22.88 5.53
N ASP A 1114 -25.84 -22.03 4.51
CA ASP A 1114 -25.13 -22.18 3.23
C ASP A 1114 -23.72 -21.57 3.33
N THR A 1115 -22.85 -22.30 4.03
CA THR A 1115 -21.47 -21.93 4.43
C THR A 1115 -20.48 -23.01 4.01
N MET A 1116 -19.17 -22.75 4.16
CA MET A 1116 -18.10 -23.70 3.81
C MET A 1116 -18.23 -25.07 4.51
N GLU A 1117 -18.85 -25.14 5.71
CA GLU A 1117 -19.14 -26.42 6.42
C GLU A 1117 -19.91 -27.42 5.54
N TYR A 1118 -20.67 -26.94 4.56
CA TYR A 1118 -21.54 -27.76 3.70
C TYR A 1118 -21.07 -27.82 2.23
N ILE A 1119 -19.80 -27.52 1.95
CA ILE A 1119 -19.17 -27.69 0.64
C ILE A 1119 -18.36 -28.99 0.58
N SER A 1120 -18.31 -29.63 -0.59
CA SER A 1120 -17.67 -30.90 -0.85
C SER A 1120 -16.68 -30.78 -2.01
N GLU A 1121 -15.39 -30.74 -1.67
CA GLU A 1121 -14.24 -30.82 -2.58
C GLU A 1121 -14.41 -31.93 -3.66
N GLU A 1122 -14.75 -33.17 -3.28
CA GLU A 1122 -15.01 -34.29 -4.21
C GLU A 1122 -16.07 -33.94 -5.28
N ARG A 1123 -17.09 -33.15 -4.91
CA ARG A 1123 -18.17 -32.73 -5.82
C ARG A 1123 -17.79 -31.52 -6.68
N ILE A 1124 -17.01 -30.59 -6.13
CA ILE A 1124 -16.37 -29.50 -6.86
C ILE A 1124 -15.49 -30.12 -7.96
N GLN A 1125 -14.53 -30.97 -7.60
CA GLN A 1125 -13.65 -31.68 -8.52
C GLN A 1125 -14.42 -32.47 -9.60
N THR A 1126 -15.38 -33.30 -9.19
CA THR A 1126 -16.17 -34.15 -10.11
C THR A 1126 -17.00 -33.31 -11.10
N HIS A 1127 -17.47 -32.13 -10.68
CA HIS A 1127 -18.18 -31.20 -11.55
C HIS A 1127 -17.20 -30.50 -12.51
N GLY A 1128 -16.13 -29.92 -11.96
CA GLY A 1128 -15.05 -29.24 -12.68
C GLY A 1128 -14.46 -30.07 -13.81
N GLU A 1129 -14.01 -31.30 -13.54
CA GLU A 1129 -13.48 -32.22 -14.57
C GLU A 1129 -14.45 -32.45 -15.73
N LEU A 1130 -15.74 -32.63 -15.42
CA LEU A 1130 -16.78 -32.88 -16.42
C LEU A 1130 -17.00 -31.65 -17.30
N VAL A 1131 -17.23 -30.48 -16.69
CA VAL A 1131 -17.58 -29.27 -17.44
C VAL A 1131 -16.38 -28.74 -18.21
N SER A 1132 -15.18 -28.81 -17.63
CA SER A 1132 -13.91 -28.54 -18.31
C SER A 1132 -13.77 -29.39 -19.58
N SER A 1133 -13.97 -30.71 -19.46
CA SER A 1133 -13.90 -31.61 -20.61
C SER A 1133 -14.99 -31.35 -21.66
N ALA A 1134 -16.19 -30.91 -21.25
CA ALA A 1134 -17.28 -30.58 -22.17
C ALA A 1134 -17.04 -29.24 -22.89
N ILE A 1135 -16.55 -28.22 -22.19
CA ILE A 1135 -16.32 -26.87 -22.69
C ILE A 1135 -15.13 -26.83 -23.65
N LEU A 1136 -14.03 -27.52 -23.32
CA LEU A 1136 -12.88 -27.65 -24.22
C LEU A 1136 -13.23 -28.37 -25.54
N ASP A 1137 -14.16 -29.32 -25.51
CA ASP A 1137 -14.63 -30.07 -26.69
C ASP A 1137 -15.53 -29.24 -27.61
N ILE A 1138 -16.28 -28.25 -27.08
CA ILE A 1138 -17.11 -27.35 -27.88
C ILE A 1138 -16.33 -26.10 -28.33
N ALA A 1139 -15.29 -25.69 -27.60
CA ALA A 1139 -14.41 -24.58 -27.96
C ALA A 1139 -13.40 -24.94 -29.08
N ARG A 1140 -13.28 -26.22 -29.44
CA ARG A 1140 -12.48 -26.78 -30.55
C ARG A 1140 -13.35 -27.33 -31.70
#